data_AF-A0A7J9Q660-F1
#
_entry.id   AF-A0A7J9Q660-F1
#
_cell.length_a   1.000
_cell.length_b   1.000
_cell.length_c   1.000
_cell.angle_alpha   90.00
_cell.angle_beta   90.00
_cell.angle_gamma   90.00
#
_symmetry.space_group_name_H-M   'P 1'
#
loop_
_entity.id
_entity.type
_entity.pdbx_description
1 polymer ?
#
loop_
_entity_poly.entity_id
_entity_poly.type
_entity_poly.pdbx_seq_one_letter_code
_entity_poly.pdbx_strand_id
1 'polypeptide(L)'
;MLLLYLFLNMKNLGNKTKKERKKKVKTIKSDRKKEKKNFINWLKEHRAIIIISVIIIMILVTSGTKVFLYLNFIVGNDIIIHLDADKEDLNLVRGGEESVNFKASVITNPFCAAECESSFEDISNNKTIDYDSFKLTPGMPITKEYKIRMDDFGEGQKLYRFRLECIGSASFLCHTKGESTSRSILVTVEYNLTEDEKILKDDLKNKLINLKERLSDLATNANEVDLVINELDKGVSIDETKKEFDNAEKEISKLIENLNVLKKIWGNQDYYELNKKFKDIDIESIKTADLIIKIDKNISDSIFLYNNLANELNETRERLKEIMKFLVLDENLSLEINDNIKVFNSVINSFKLRNEISKKRIEVYSINYSVDKLHESIKSYERGETLKRSIEVDINYDILCRLNQTCVKRPSISERANQTEFELKNACDEIEQLKVIYLNISKNNYANRSTDAIKKDIAENYLNELPEDGYNNEIIKEILLAYATNSTEGIYDINSTEEIVEQIIKDQPESCQKPNITYYDLNNESIELIKEEETMPVKIGIEFDEPFPKCCVFGKCSVCCLSEECVNDPSKFPVVFVHGHSVNKNTAADYSLDVFNKLQKELEKDGYLNAGSISLYTPVDTSPGVWGLSQAPVSIKASYYFDVFKEPENYVVVQTKSENIDTYALRLREIIQTIKYRTGKPRVVIIAHSMGGLVSRRYLQIFGEDDVEKLIMIGTPNKGIEGGIASFCPIVGSELACRDMKKDSLFINKLNSGKLPEIPIYNIIGNGCPIDGEPADGTVQVKNVLLEGENVNNIFVNGTCNGLEKLHSKMLDTNEYPEVYDIIIRALTIKQS
;
A
#
# COMPACT_ATOMS: atom_id res chain seq x y z
N MET A 1 0.04 -5.71 -93.32
CA MET A 1 -0.73 -6.02 -94.56
C MET A 1 0.05 -5.73 -95.85
N LEU A 2 0.60 -4.52 -96.09
CA LEU A 2 1.34 -4.22 -97.33
C LEU A 2 2.50 -5.19 -97.67
N LEU A 3 3.22 -5.68 -96.65
CA LEU A 3 4.32 -6.64 -96.83
C LEU A 3 3.88 -8.00 -97.40
N LEU A 4 2.63 -8.42 -97.18
CA LEU A 4 2.09 -9.66 -97.75
C LEU A 4 1.81 -9.53 -99.26
N TYR A 5 1.43 -8.34 -99.71
CA TYR A 5 1.09 -8.05 -101.11
C TYR A 5 2.33 -8.03 -102.02
N LEU A 6 3.49 -7.68 -101.47
CA LEU A 6 4.77 -7.63 -102.20
C LEU A 6 5.37 -9.03 -102.46
N PHE A 7 5.12 -10.01 -101.59
CA PHE A 7 5.67 -11.37 -101.75
C PHE A 7 4.96 -12.20 -102.82
N LEU A 8 3.66 -11.98 -103.06
CA LEU A 8 2.85 -12.76 -104.00
C LEU A 8 3.16 -12.50 -105.49
N ASN A 9 3.88 -11.42 -105.82
CA ASN A 9 4.14 -11.01 -107.21
C ASN A 9 5.45 -11.56 -107.81
N MET A 10 6.18 -12.44 -107.09
CA MET A 10 7.42 -13.06 -107.58
C MET A 10 7.25 -14.48 -108.16
N LYS A 11 6.07 -14.79 -108.72
CA LYS A 11 5.85 -16.02 -109.53
C LYS A 11 5.09 -15.74 -110.83
N ASN A 12 5.72 -15.01 -111.75
CA ASN A 12 5.71 -15.27 -113.20
C ASN A 12 6.43 -14.15 -113.96
N LEU A 13 7.34 -14.53 -114.88
CA LEU A 13 7.47 -13.95 -116.23
C LEU A 13 8.74 -14.48 -116.92
N GLY A 14 8.57 -15.54 -117.72
CA GLY A 14 9.54 -15.91 -118.74
C GLY A 14 9.55 -14.93 -119.91
N ASN A 15 10.70 -14.87 -120.61
CA ASN A 15 10.93 -14.36 -121.97
C ASN A 15 10.01 -13.24 -122.53
N LYS A 16 10.54 -12.01 -122.57
CA LYS A 16 10.23 -11.01 -123.62
C LYS A 16 11.38 -10.01 -123.83
N THR A 17 11.42 -9.38 -125.01
CA THR A 17 12.67 -8.96 -125.68
C THR A 17 13.19 -7.55 -125.33
N LYS A 18 14.48 -7.33 -125.62
CA LYS A 18 15.28 -6.15 -125.24
C LYS A 18 14.77 -4.79 -125.75
N LYS A 19 13.83 -4.77 -126.72
CA LYS A 19 13.31 -3.55 -127.36
C LYS A 19 12.13 -2.90 -126.61
N GLU A 20 11.35 -3.67 -125.84
CA GLU A 20 10.24 -3.12 -125.01
C GLU A 20 10.75 -2.41 -123.74
N ARG A 21 11.90 -2.83 -123.20
CA ARG A 21 12.48 -2.29 -121.96
C ARG A 21 12.70 -0.77 -122.01
N LYS A 22 13.11 -0.18 -123.13
CA LYS A 22 13.38 1.28 -123.22
C LYS A 22 12.10 2.15 -123.30
N LYS A 23 10.99 1.64 -123.85
CA LYS A 23 9.71 2.39 -123.86
C LYS A 23 9.05 2.33 -122.47
N LYS A 24 8.92 1.13 -121.87
CA LYS A 24 8.40 0.97 -120.50
C LYS A 24 9.18 1.78 -119.45
N VAL A 25 10.52 1.88 -119.54
CA VAL A 25 11.30 2.70 -118.58
C VAL A 25 11.03 4.21 -118.71
N LYS A 26 10.61 4.73 -119.88
CA LYS A 26 10.17 6.13 -120.01
C LYS A 26 8.76 6.36 -119.44
N THR A 27 7.80 5.46 -119.69
CA THR A 27 6.47 5.54 -119.06
C THR A 27 6.58 5.38 -117.55
N ILE A 28 7.28 4.36 -117.04
CA ILE A 28 7.49 4.17 -115.59
C ILE A 28 8.20 5.37 -114.93
N LYS A 29 9.09 6.09 -115.63
CA LYS A 29 9.68 7.35 -115.12
C LYS A 29 8.72 8.55 -115.18
N SER A 30 7.81 8.58 -116.14
CA SER A 30 6.73 9.58 -116.23
C SER A 30 5.69 9.35 -115.13
N ASP A 31 5.21 8.12 -115.00
CA ASP A 31 4.17 7.74 -114.04
C ASP A 31 4.72 7.83 -112.61
N ARG A 32 5.95 7.37 -112.33
CA ARG A 32 6.61 7.66 -111.04
C ARG A 32 6.80 9.15 -110.77
N LYS A 33 6.99 10.01 -111.79
CA LYS A 33 7.01 11.47 -111.59
C LYS A 33 5.61 12.02 -111.29
N LYS A 34 4.57 11.46 -111.90
CA LYS A 34 3.17 11.87 -111.72
C LYS A 34 2.62 11.39 -110.38
N GLU A 35 2.85 10.12 -110.00
CA GLU A 35 2.60 9.57 -108.66
C GLU A 35 3.37 10.33 -107.59
N LYS A 36 4.68 10.59 -107.78
CA LYS A 36 5.45 11.35 -106.79
C LYS A 36 4.98 12.81 -106.69
N LYS A 37 4.50 13.43 -107.77
CA LYS A 37 3.90 14.77 -107.74
C LYS A 37 2.51 14.76 -107.07
N ASN A 38 1.69 13.76 -107.32
CA ASN A 38 0.39 13.56 -106.67
C ASN A 38 0.56 13.27 -105.17
N PHE A 39 1.53 12.43 -104.79
CA PHE A 39 1.88 12.15 -103.39
C PHE A 39 2.43 13.38 -102.67
N ILE A 40 3.26 14.20 -103.34
CA ILE A 40 3.72 15.49 -102.79
C ILE A 40 2.58 16.51 -102.66
N ASN A 41 1.62 16.54 -103.59
CA ASN A 41 0.43 17.39 -103.46
C ASN A 41 -0.49 16.89 -102.34
N TRP A 42 -0.72 15.58 -102.23
CA TRP A 42 -1.48 14.98 -101.15
C TRP A 42 -0.83 15.28 -99.78
N LEU A 43 0.50 15.16 -99.67
CA LEU A 43 1.29 15.59 -98.50
C LEU A 43 1.19 17.09 -98.20
N LYS A 44 0.95 17.94 -99.21
CA LYS A 44 0.74 19.39 -99.02
C LYS A 44 -0.68 19.72 -98.58
N GLU A 45 -1.69 19.07 -99.15
CA GLU A 45 -3.10 19.22 -98.78
C GLU A 45 -3.36 18.67 -97.37
N HIS A 46 -2.78 17.51 -97.06
CA HIS A 46 -2.92 16.84 -95.75
C HIS A 46 -1.78 17.20 -94.79
N ARG A 47 -0.95 18.20 -95.13
CA ARG A 47 0.18 18.69 -94.32
C ARG A 47 -0.20 18.90 -92.86
N ALA A 48 -1.31 19.60 -92.61
CA ALA A 48 -1.76 19.90 -91.27
C ALA A 48 -2.12 18.62 -90.51
N ILE A 49 -2.90 17.73 -91.12
CA ILE A 49 -3.33 16.45 -90.54
C ILE A 49 -2.13 15.55 -90.25
N ILE A 50 -1.14 15.47 -91.15
CA ILE A 50 0.06 14.64 -90.98
C ILE A 50 0.96 15.22 -89.89
N ILE A 51 1.15 16.55 -89.84
CA ILE A 51 1.91 17.19 -88.75
C ILE A 51 1.20 17.00 -87.41
N ILE A 52 -0.12 17.19 -87.34
CA ILE A 52 -0.93 16.93 -86.14
C ILE A 52 -0.82 15.45 -85.73
N SER A 53 -0.90 14.51 -86.67
CA SER A 53 -0.76 13.08 -86.38
C SER A 53 0.63 12.72 -85.85
N VAL A 54 1.69 13.30 -86.42
CA VAL A 54 3.08 13.11 -85.94
C VAL A 54 3.28 13.77 -84.59
N ILE A 55 2.72 14.96 -84.33
CA ILE A 55 2.74 15.62 -83.01
C ILE A 55 1.98 14.78 -81.98
N ILE A 56 0.80 14.26 -82.32
CA ILE A 56 0.01 13.37 -81.44
C ILE A 56 0.78 12.08 -81.17
N ILE A 57 1.42 11.46 -82.15
CA ILE A 57 2.28 10.29 -81.95
C ILE A 57 3.51 10.65 -81.09
N MET A 58 4.13 11.80 -81.31
CA MET A 58 5.31 12.25 -80.56
C MET A 58 4.95 12.62 -79.11
N ILE A 59 3.74 13.13 -78.86
CA ILE A 59 3.15 13.30 -77.53
C ILE A 59 2.82 11.92 -76.93
N LEU A 60 2.16 11.02 -77.66
CA LEU A 60 1.87 9.65 -77.21
C LEU A 60 3.12 8.77 -77.02
N VAL A 61 4.31 9.22 -77.44
CA VAL A 61 5.60 8.55 -77.21
C VAL A 61 6.40 9.24 -76.11
N THR A 62 6.48 10.58 -76.09
CA THR A 62 7.23 11.33 -75.05
C THR A 62 6.43 11.49 -73.76
N SER A 63 5.13 11.72 -73.87
CA SER A 63 4.17 11.55 -72.78
C SER A 63 3.68 10.11 -72.66
N GLY A 64 3.97 9.21 -73.61
CA GLY A 64 3.51 7.80 -73.56
C GLY A 64 3.88 7.06 -72.28
N THR A 65 5.12 7.19 -71.82
CA THR A 65 5.56 6.61 -70.54
C THR A 65 4.94 7.32 -69.34
N LYS A 66 4.83 8.66 -69.37
CA LYS A 66 4.15 9.42 -68.31
C LYS A 66 2.66 9.08 -68.21
N VAL A 67 1.97 8.99 -69.35
CA VAL A 67 0.55 8.62 -69.47
C VAL A 67 0.33 7.15 -69.16
N PHE A 68 1.27 6.25 -69.48
CA PHE A 68 1.20 4.84 -69.03
C PHE A 68 1.37 4.72 -67.50
N LEU A 69 2.31 5.47 -66.90
CA LEU A 69 2.44 5.56 -65.44
C LEU A 69 1.19 6.21 -64.80
N TYR A 70 0.65 7.27 -65.41
CA TYR A 70 -0.55 7.97 -64.95
C TYR A 70 -1.81 7.12 -65.12
N LEU A 71 -1.92 6.32 -66.18
CA LEU A 71 -3.00 5.35 -66.39
C LEU A 71 -2.89 4.18 -65.40
N ASN A 72 -1.69 3.66 -65.12
CA ASN A 72 -1.50 2.67 -64.05
C ASN A 72 -1.84 3.22 -62.67
N PHE A 73 -1.61 4.53 -62.43
CA PHE A 73 -2.02 5.21 -61.21
C PHE A 73 -3.55 5.44 -61.14
N ILE A 74 -4.19 5.81 -62.26
CA ILE A 74 -5.66 5.93 -62.39
C ILE A 74 -6.38 4.58 -62.27
N VAL A 75 -5.72 3.47 -62.61
CA VAL A 75 -6.26 2.10 -62.45
C VAL A 75 -6.04 1.55 -61.03
N GLY A 76 -5.27 2.24 -60.17
CA GLY A 76 -5.20 1.96 -58.74
C GLY A 76 -6.51 2.34 -58.04
N ASN A 77 -7.11 1.38 -57.33
CA ASN A 77 -8.40 1.57 -56.64
C ASN A 77 -8.25 1.71 -55.11
N ASP A 78 -7.00 1.87 -54.65
CA ASP A 78 -6.59 1.69 -53.26
C ASP A 78 -6.51 3.04 -52.52
N ILE A 79 -6.67 2.99 -51.20
CA ILE A 79 -6.63 4.16 -50.31
C ILE A 79 -5.50 4.00 -49.30
N ILE A 80 -4.58 4.96 -49.33
CA ILE A 80 -3.49 5.10 -48.38
C ILE A 80 -3.87 6.21 -47.41
N ILE A 81 -3.80 5.93 -46.10
CA ILE A 81 -3.97 6.93 -45.04
C ILE A 81 -2.57 7.36 -44.57
N HIS A 82 -2.31 8.66 -44.61
CA HIS A 82 -1.21 9.27 -43.87
C HIS A 82 -1.79 10.00 -42.65
N LEU A 83 -1.30 9.59 -41.48
CA LEU A 83 -1.67 10.16 -40.19
C LEU A 83 -0.37 10.47 -39.46
N ASP A 84 -0.16 11.74 -39.13
CA ASP A 84 0.95 12.24 -38.32
C ASP A 84 0.40 12.91 -37.05
N ALA A 85 1.20 12.92 -35.98
CA ALA A 85 1.01 13.81 -34.83
C ALA A 85 2.20 14.77 -34.74
N ASP A 86 2.02 15.93 -34.11
CA ASP A 86 3.14 16.81 -33.72
C ASP A 86 3.85 16.32 -32.45
N LYS A 87 3.17 15.54 -31.61
CA LYS A 87 3.68 14.92 -30.37
C LYS A 87 3.04 13.55 -30.15
N GLU A 88 3.85 12.58 -29.74
CA GLU A 88 3.38 11.25 -29.30
C GLU A 88 3.60 11.00 -27.80
N ASP A 89 4.36 11.86 -27.11
CA ASP A 89 4.73 11.72 -25.71
C ASP A 89 4.70 13.07 -25.00
N LEU A 90 3.96 13.15 -23.88
CA LEU A 90 3.77 14.37 -23.09
C LEU A 90 4.17 14.14 -21.63
N ASN A 91 4.75 15.16 -21.01
CA ASN A 91 5.13 15.16 -19.59
C ASN A 91 4.42 16.31 -18.88
N LEU A 92 3.41 15.98 -18.06
CA LEU A 92 2.57 16.97 -17.37
C LEU A 92 2.72 16.90 -15.84
N VAL A 93 2.26 17.95 -15.17
CA VAL A 93 1.98 17.95 -13.73
C VAL A 93 0.51 18.26 -13.50
N ARG A 94 -0.01 18.01 -12.29
CA ARG A 94 -1.42 18.27 -11.99
C ARG A 94 -1.80 19.74 -12.23
N GLY A 95 -2.93 19.96 -12.92
CA GLY A 95 -3.38 21.25 -13.42
C GLY A 95 -2.78 21.67 -14.77
N GLY A 96 -1.79 20.95 -15.29
CA GLY A 96 -1.18 21.18 -16.60
C GLY A 96 -2.08 20.81 -17.77
N GLU A 97 -1.97 21.54 -18.88
CA GLU A 97 -2.68 21.30 -20.12
C GLU A 97 -1.75 21.50 -21.32
N GLU A 98 -1.82 20.61 -22.30
CA GLU A 98 -1.05 20.69 -23.54
C GLU A 98 -1.88 20.22 -24.75
N SER A 99 -1.68 20.86 -25.90
CA SER A 99 -2.33 20.48 -27.16
C SER A 99 -1.49 19.47 -27.96
N VAL A 100 -2.18 18.52 -28.59
CA VAL A 100 -1.66 17.59 -29.61
C VAL A 100 -2.44 17.79 -30.91
N ASN A 101 -1.74 17.86 -32.03
CA ASN A 101 -2.28 18.10 -33.37
C ASN A 101 -2.08 16.87 -34.25
N PHE A 102 -3.19 16.27 -34.69
CA PHE A 102 -3.19 15.17 -35.66
C PHE A 102 -3.43 15.71 -37.07
N LYS A 103 -2.51 15.45 -37.99
CA LYS A 103 -2.62 15.79 -39.42
C LYS A 103 -2.96 14.54 -40.20
N ALA A 104 -4.14 14.51 -40.82
CA ALA A 104 -4.65 13.38 -41.58
C ALA A 104 -4.79 13.74 -43.07
N SER A 105 -4.41 12.81 -43.94
CA SER A 105 -4.58 12.95 -45.39
C SER A 105 -4.68 11.58 -46.07
N VAL A 106 -5.20 11.55 -47.30
CA VAL A 106 -5.27 10.33 -48.10
C VAL A 106 -4.57 10.49 -49.44
N ILE A 107 -3.95 9.41 -49.91
CA ILE A 107 -3.56 9.24 -51.31
C ILE A 107 -4.49 8.20 -51.92
N THR A 108 -5.23 8.62 -52.94
CA THR A 108 -6.16 7.81 -53.73
C THR A 108 -6.04 8.21 -55.20
N ASN A 109 -6.70 7.47 -56.11
CA ASN A 109 -7.00 7.95 -57.45
C ASN A 109 -7.71 9.33 -57.36
N PRO A 110 -7.33 10.36 -58.14
CA PRO A 110 -7.95 11.71 -58.08
C PRO A 110 -9.47 11.77 -58.29
N PHE A 111 -10.08 10.72 -58.87
CA PHE A 111 -11.54 10.59 -59.04
C PHE A 111 -12.22 9.77 -57.93
N CYS A 112 -11.45 9.22 -56.99
CA CYS A 112 -11.90 8.60 -55.75
C CYS A 112 -11.85 9.60 -54.60
N ALA A 113 -12.78 9.43 -53.66
CA ALA A 113 -12.74 10.11 -52.37
C ALA A 113 -12.91 9.06 -51.26
N ALA A 114 -12.37 9.35 -50.09
CA ALA A 114 -12.43 8.49 -48.92
C ALA A 114 -13.51 9.02 -47.96
N GLU A 115 -14.51 8.21 -47.62
CA GLU A 115 -15.31 8.47 -46.42
C GLU A 115 -14.48 7.98 -45.23
N CYS A 116 -14.26 8.85 -44.25
CA CYS A 116 -13.38 8.58 -43.12
C CYS A 116 -14.10 8.86 -41.79
N GLU A 117 -13.87 7.99 -40.82
CA GLU A 117 -14.30 8.12 -39.44
C GLU A 117 -13.06 8.25 -38.55
N SER A 118 -13.07 9.21 -37.62
CA SER A 118 -12.00 9.37 -36.64
C SER A 118 -12.52 9.35 -35.22
N SER A 119 -11.79 8.72 -34.30
CA SER A 119 -12.04 8.79 -32.86
C SER A 119 -10.81 9.31 -32.13
N PHE A 120 -11.03 10.15 -31.11
CA PHE A 120 -10.02 10.43 -30.08
C PHE A 120 -10.47 9.77 -28.78
N GLU A 121 -9.62 8.91 -28.21
CA GLU A 121 -9.96 7.99 -27.12
C GLU A 121 -9.02 8.19 -25.93
N ASP A 122 -9.59 8.31 -24.72
CA ASP A 122 -8.91 8.07 -23.45
C ASP A 122 -8.94 6.56 -23.18
N ILE A 123 -7.83 5.86 -23.48
CA ILE A 123 -7.72 4.41 -23.27
C ILE A 123 -7.65 4.10 -21.78
N SER A 124 -6.99 4.95 -21.00
CA SER A 124 -6.84 4.79 -19.54
C SER A 124 -8.18 4.67 -18.83
N ASN A 125 -9.15 5.51 -19.20
CA ASN A 125 -10.51 5.51 -18.64
C ASN A 125 -11.53 4.78 -19.53
N ASN A 126 -11.10 4.16 -20.64
CA ASN A 126 -11.95 3.47 -21.62
C ASN A 126 -13.11 4.35 -22.13
N LYS A 127 -12.79 5.57 -22.59
CA LYS A 127 -13.76 6.61 -22.95
C LYS A 127 -13.41 7.28 -24.28
N THR A 128 -14.35 7.31 -25.23
CA THR A 128 -14.24 8.17 -26.41
C THR A 128 -14.45 9.64 -26.01
N ILE A 129 -13.51 10.52 -26.38
CA ILE A 129 -13.55 11.96 -26.16
C ILE A 129 -14.26 12.65 -27.33
N ASP A 130 -13.89 12.29 -28.55
CA ASP A 130 -14.41 12.87 -29.79
C ASP A 130 -14.63 11.78 -30.85
N TYR A 131 -15.60 12.01 -31.72
CA TYR A 131 -15.91 11.16 -32.87
C TYR A 131 -16.40 12.05 -34.01
N ASP A 132 -15.82 11.89 -35.19
CA ASP A 132 -16.19 12.65 -36.39
C ASP A 132 -16.19 11.76 -37.64
N SER A 133 -17.02 12.14 -38.62
CA SER A 133 -17.18 11.47 -39.91
C SER A 133 -17.10 12.52 -41.01
N PHE A 134 -16.06 12.44 -41.85
CA PHE A 134 -15.76 13.43 -42.88
C PHE A 134 -15.21 12.77 -44.14
N LYS A 135 -15.21 13.54 -45.23
CA LYS A 135 -14.74 13.07 -46.53
C LYS A 135 -13.37 13.64 -46.87
N LEU A 136 -12.36 12.77 -47.02
CA LEU A 136 -11.03 13.17 -47.48
C LEU A 136 -10.87 13.01 -48.99
N THR A 137 -10.11 13.94 -49.58
CA THR A 137 -9.75 13.93 -51.00
C THR A 137 -8.25 14.18 -51.17
N PRO A 138 -7.60 13.61 -52.22
CA PRO A 138 -6.17 13.78 -52.42
C PRO A 138 -5.74 15.24 -52.48
N GLY A 139 -4.70 15.59 -51.71
CA GLY A 139 -4.15 16.95 -51.63
C GLY A 139 -4.88 17.91 -50.69
N MET A 140 -5.96 17.47 -50.03
CA MET A 140 -6.67 18.25 -48.99
C MET A 140 -6.49 17.57 -47.62
N PRO A 141 -5.37 17.82 -46.91
CA PRO A 141 -5.19 17.34 -45.54
C PRO A 141 -6.12 18.08 -44.58
N ILE A 142 -6.48 17.42 -43.48
CA ILE A 142 -7.12 18.05 -42.32
C ILE A 142 -6.16 18.04 -41.13
N THR A 143 -6.40 18.94 -40.17
CA THR A 143 -5.75 18.93 -38.86
C THR A 143 -6.83 18.92 -37.77
N LYS A 144 -6.64 18.10 -36.74
CA LYS A 144 -7.47 18.02 -35.54
C LYS A 144 -6.60 18.33 -34.31
N GLU A 145 -6.95 19.36 -33.55
CA GLU A 145 -6.29 19.71 -32.29
C GLU A 145 -7.10 19.15 -31.11
N TYR A 146 -6.43 18.47 -30.18
CA TYR A 146 -7.01 18.05 -28.90
C TYR A 146 -6.16 18.56 -27.74
N LYS A 147 -6.82 19.15 -26.75
CA LYS A 147 -6.22 19.59 -25.49
C LYS A 147 -6.31 18.47 -24.46
N ILE A 148 -5.16 18.02 -23.98
CA ILE A 148 -5.05 17.05 -22.89
C ILE A 148 -4.71 17.82 -21.63
N ARG A 149 -5.57 17.67 -20.61
CA ARG A 149 -5.39 18.27 -19.28
C ARG A 149 -5.26 17.18 -18.23
N MET A 150 -4.35 17.37 -17.28
CA MET A 150 -4.06 16.40 -16.24
C MET A 150 -4.53 16.88 -14.86
N ASP A 151 -5.58 16.29 -14.31
CA ASP A 151 -6.16 16.68 -13.00
C ASP A 151 -6.04 15.58 -11.91
N ASP A 152 -5.52 14.39 -12.23
CA ASP A 152 -5.39 13.30 -11.25
C ASP A 152 -4.25 13.55 -10.26
N PHE A 153 -4.33 12.87 -9.11
CA PHE A 153 -3.32 12.91 -8.06
C PHE A 153 -2.20 11.90 -8.28
N GLY A 154 -1.03 12.21 -7.73
CA GLY A 154 0.12 11.32 -7.73
C GLY A 154 0.98 11.38 -8.99
N GLU A 155 1.72 10.31 -9.20
CA GLU A 155 2.56 10.08 -10.36
C GLU A 155 2.01 8.90 -11.16
N GLY A 156 2.22 8.89 -12.49
CA GLY A 156 1.66 7.83 -13.30
C GLY A 156 1.70 8.07 -14.80
N GLN A 157 0.88 7.29 -15.52
CA GLN A 157 0.70 7.43 -16.97
C GLN A 157 -0.77 7.33 -17.38
N LYS A 158 -1.18 8.22 -18.28
CA LYS A 158 -2.37 8.07 -19.13
C LYS A 158 -2.00 7.78 -20.58
N LEU A 159 -2.94 7.12 -21.26
CA LEU A 159 -2.85 6.67 -22.64
C LEU A 159 -4.04 7.20 -23.42
N TYR A 160 -3.76 7.96 -24.47
CA TYR A 160 -4.74 8.44 -25.43
C TYR A 160 -4.44 7.87 -26.81
N ARG A 161 -5.44 7.83 -27.69
CA ARG A 161 -5.22 7.44 -29.08
C ARG A 161 -6.15 8.18 -30.02
N PHE A 162 -5.58 8.62 -31.13
CA PHE A 162 -6.34 9.02 -32.31
C PHE A 162 -6.42 7.83 -33.26
N ARG A 163 -7.62 7.37 -33.61
CA ARG A 163 -7.84 6.42 -34.71
C ARG A 163 -8.40 7.16 -35.92
N LEU A 164 -8.05 6.66 -37.10
CA LEU A 164 -8.61 7.08 -38.37
C LEU A 164 -8.85 5.84 -39.23
N GLU A 165 -10.10 5.62 -39.61
CA GLU A 165 -10.55 4.53 -40.48
C GLU A 165 -11.17 5.15 -41.73
N CYS A 166 -10.81 4.68 -42.93
CA CYS A 166 -11.30 5.22 -44.19
C CYS A 166 -11.70 4.12 -45.18
N ILE A 167 -12.84 4.33 -45.85
CA ILE A 167 -13.40 3.46 -46.88
C ILE A 167 -13.57 4.26 -48.18
N GLY A 168 -13.30 3.63 -49.32
CA GLY A 168 -13.45 4.28 -50.61
C GLY A 168 -14.91 4.47 -51.01
N SER A 169 -15.30 5.70 -51.37
CA SER A 169 -16.60 5.96 -51.99
C SER A 169 -16.57 5.57 -53.48
N ALA A 170 -17.23 4.48 -53.83
CA ALA A 170 -17.33 4.01 -55.22
C ALA A 170 -18.06 5.03 -56.11
N SER A 171 -17.55 5.22 -57.33
CA SER A 171 -18.10 6.15 -58.33
C SER A 171 -17.88 5.61 -59.76
N PHE A 172 -18.47 6.26 -60.77
CA PHE A 172 -18.28 5.85 -62.18
C PHE A 172 -16.81 5.84 -62.63
N LEU A 173 -15.94 6.60 -61.97
CA LEU A 173 -14.49 6.66 -62.22
C LEU A 173 -13.65 6.10 -61.06
N CYS A 174 -14.29 5.52 -60.04
CA CYS A 174 -13.66 4.97 -58.84
C CYS A 174 -14.21 3.56 -58.53
N HIS A 175 -13.48 2.53 -58.95
CA HIS A 175 -13.87 1.12 -58.77
C HIS A 175 -13.22 0.50 -57.53
N THR A 176 -13.41 1.14 -56.37
CA THR A 176 -12.94 0.61 -55.08
C THR A 176 -13.79 -0.59 -54.62
N LYS A 177 -13.15 -1.51 -53.87
CA LYS A 177 -13.80 -2.69 -53.30
C LYS A 177 -14.60 -2.39 -52.02
N GLY A 178 -14.41 -1.24 -51.40
CA GLY A 178 -14.99 -0.93 -50.07
C GLY A 178 -14.29 -1.63 -48.90
N GLU A 179 -13.06 -2.14 -49.10
CA GLU A 179 -12.18 -2.56 -48.00
C GLU A 179 -11.77 -1.32 -47.17
N SER A 180 -11.65 -1.50 -45.85
CA SER A 180 -11.36 -0.43 -44.90
C SER A 180 -9.88 -0.37 -44.52
N THR A 181 -9.27 0.79 -44.71
CA THR A 181 -7.89 1.09 -44.28
C THR A 181 -7.94 1.78 -42.92
N SER A 182 -7.07 1.42 -41.96
CA SER A 182 -7.06 2.10 -40.65
C SER A 182 -5.66 2.36 -40.09
N ARG A 183 -5.48 3.56 -39.54
CA ARG A 183 -4.25 4.01 -38.88
C ARG A 183 -4.59 4.59 -37.50
N SER A 184 -3.66 4.52 -36.57
CA SER A 184 -3.82 5.09 -35.24
C SER A 184 -2.48 5.49 -34.65
N ILE A 185 -2.48 6.60 -33.90
CA ILE A 185 -1.34 7.07 -33.11
C ILE A 185 -1.69 6.94 -31.64
N LEU A 186 -0.82 6.29 -30.87
CA LEU A 186 -0.87 6.24 -29.41
C LEU A 186 -0.12 7.46 -28.87
N VAL A 187 -0.75 8.20 -27.96
CA VAL A 187 -0.15 9.31 -27.22
C VAL A 187 0.02 8.90 -25.75
N THR A 188 1.26 8.91 -25.27
CA THR A 188 1.59 8.72 -23.86
C THR A 188 1.58 10.05 -23.12
N VAL A 189 1.06 10.04 -21.89
CA VAL A 189 1.02 11.21 -21.02
C VAL A 189 1.50 10.76 -19.65
N GLU A 190 2.80 10.91 -19.42
CA GLU A 190 3.37 10.74 -18.09
C GLU A 190 3.05 11.96 -17.25
N TYR A 191 2.68 11.73 -15.98
CA TYR A 191 2.35 12.80 -15.05
C TYR A 191 3.07 12.65 -13.72
N ASN A 192 3.48 13.79 -13.17
CA ASN A 192 4.24 13.87 -11.92
C ASN A 192 3.60 14.86 -10.93
N LEU A 193 4.07 14.81 -9.68
CA LEU A 193 3.73 15.77 -8.64
C LEU A 193 4.22 17.18 -9.01
N THR A 194 3.42 18.18 -8.65
CA THR A 194 3.88 19.58 -8.60
C THR A 194 4.92 19.75 -7.49
N GLU A 195 5.74 20.81 -7.55
CA GLU A 195 6.75 21.08 -6.51
C GLU A 195 6.11 21.32 -5.13
N ASP A 196 4.94 21.98 -5.09
CA ASP A 196 4.16 22.16 -3.85
C ASP A 196 3.71 20.81 -3.25
N GLU A 197 3.34 19.84 -4.09
CA GLU A 197 2.97 18.49 -3.65
C GLU A 197 4.16 17.68 -3.14
N LYS A 198 5.35 17.86 -3.73
CA LYS A 198 6.59 17.21 -3.24
C LYS A 198 6.96 17.75 -1.86
N ILE A 199 6.96 19.07 -1.68
CA ILE A 199 7.20 19.71 -0.38
C ILE A 199 6.18 19.24 0.66
N LEU A 200 4.90 19.16 0.27
CA LEU A 200 3.82 18.73 1.16
C LEU A 200 3.91 17.23 1.51
N LYS A 201 4.31 16.38 0.56
CA LYS A 201 4.58 14.95 0.78
C LYS A 201 5.65 14.74 1.85
N ASP A 202 6.79 15.43 1.73
CA ASP A 202 7.92 15.28 2.66
C ASP A 202 7.58 15.78 4.08
N ASP A 203 6.87 16.91 4.18
CA ASP A 203 6.35 17.43 5.45
C ASP A 203 5.37 16.46 6.12
N LEU A 204 4.41 15.91 5.34
CA LEU A 204 3.42 14.97 5.86
C LEU A 204 4.02 13.62 6.26
N LYS A 205 5.05 13.14 5.57
CA LYS A 205 5.72 11.88 5.92
C LYS A 205 6.24 11.89 7.35
N ASN A 206 6.98 12.94 7.71
CA ASN A 206 7.52 13.11 9.06
C ASN A 206 6.40 13.28 10.10
N LYS A 207 5.36 14.07 9.77
CA LYS A 207 4.20 14.26 10.64
C LYS A 207 3.40 12.98 10.90
N LEU A 208 3.24 12.11 9.91
CA LEU A 208 2.58 10.81 10.03
C LEU A 208 3.38 9.84 10.91
N ILE A 209 4.72 9.86 10.81
CA ILE A 209 5.60 9.07 11.69
C ILE A 209 5.44 9.55 13.14
N ASN A 210 5.57 10.85 13.40
CA ASN A 210 5.43 11.43 14.75
C ASN A 210 4.03 11.18 15.35
N LEU A 211 2.96 11.27 14.55
CA LEU A 211 1.60 10.93 14.99
C LEU A 211 1.48 9.45 15.35
N LYS A 212 2.08 8.54 14.57
CA LYS A 212 2.09 7.11 14.88
C LYS A 212 2.82 6.83 16.20
N GLU A 213 3.99 7.44 16.40
CA GLU A 213 4.77 7.29 17.64
C GLU A 213 3.97 7.79 18.85
N ARG A 214 3.43 9.00 18.79
CA ARG A 214 2.57 9.55 19.85
C ARG A 214 1.34 8.67 20.15
N LEU A 215 0.72 8.04 19.15
CA LEU A 215 -0.39 7.11 19.37
C LEU A 215 0.06 5.77 19.97
N SER A 216 1.29 5.33 19.69
CA SER A 216 1.93 4.17 20.34
C SER A 216 2.19 4.45 21.83
N ASP A 217 2.72 5.64 22.14
CA ASP A 217 2.96 6.09 23.51
C ASP A 217 1.64 6.22 24.28
N LEU A 218 0.62 6.85 23.67
CA LEU A 218 -0.72 6.99 24.29
C LEU A 218 -1.37 5.65 24.61
N ALA A 219 -1.27 4.67 23.71
CA ALA A 219 -1.79 3.32 23.96
C ALA A 219 -0.99 2.58 25.06
N THR A 220 0.29 2.90 25.22
CA THR A 220 1.12 2.34 26.30
C THR A 220 0.71 2.93 27.66
N ASN A 221 0.67 4.26 27.76
CA ASN A 221 0.25 4.97 28.98
C ASN A 221 -1.19 4.59 29.38
N ALA A 222 -2.09 4.38 28.42
CA ALA A 222 -3.44 3.93 28.71
C ALA A 222 -3.46 2.54 29.37
N ASN A 223 -2.69 1.57 28.87
CA ASN A 223 -2.60 0.23 29.49
C ASN A 223 -2.06 0.29 30.93
N GLU A 224 -1.08 1.16 31.21
CA GLU A 224 -0.53 1.35 32.56
C GLU A 224 -1.61 1.91 33.50
N VAL A 225 -2.34 2.93 33.05
CA VAL A 225 -3.45 3.52 33.80
C VAL A 225 -4.60 2.52 34.02
N ASP A 226 -4.95 1.66 33.05
CA ASP A 226 -6.02 0.66 33.22
C ASP A 226 -5.70 -0.37 34.31
N LEU A 227 -4.49 -0.92 34.31
CA LEU A 227 -4.05 -1.87 35.36
C LEU A 227 -4.19 -1.25 36.75
N VAL A 228 -3.72 -0.01 36.90
CA VAL A 228 -3.73 0.73 38.15
C VAL A 228 -5.16 1.15 38.57
N ILE A 229 -6.01 1.55 37.61
CA ILE A 229 -7.44 1.80 37.83
C ILE A 229 -8.11 0.54 38.38
N ASN A 230 -7.86 -0.63 37.79
CA ASN A 230 -8.52 -1.87 38.18
C ASN A 230 -8.08 -2.40 39.56
N GLU A 231 -6.87 -2.09 40.02
CA GLU A 231 -6.46 -2.33 41.41
C GLU A 231 -7.08 -1.32 42.39
N LEU A 232 -7.03 -0.02 42.07
CA LEU A 232 -7.58 1.04 42.91
C LEU A 232 -9.11 0.91 43.11
N ASP A 233 -9.84 0.53 42.06
CA ASP A 233 -11.30 0.37 42.04
C ASP A 233 -11.82 -0.73 43.00
N LYS A 234 -10.96 -1.68 43.40
CA LYS A 234 -11.30 -2.70 44.42
C LYS A 234 -11.49 -2.07 45.79
N GLY A 235 -10.67 -1.08 46.13
CA GLY A 235 -10.66 -0.40 47.43
C GLY A 235 -11.42 0.92 47.43
N VAL A 236 -11.37 1.69 46.34
CA VAL A 236 -11.82 3.08 46.26
C VAL A 236 -12.85 3.26 45.14
N SER A 237 -13.97 3.95 45.41
CA SER A 237 -14.95 4.29 44.36
C SER A 237 -14.37 5.37 43.44
N ILE A 238 -14.06 5.00 42.19
CA ILE A 238 -13.50 5.91 41.16
C ILE A 238 -14.37 5.96 39.88
N ASP A 239 -15.68 5.78 40.04
CA ASP A 239 -16.65 5.61 38.95
C ASP A 239 -16.62 6.72 37.88
N GLU A 240 -16.41 7.99 38.27
CA GLU A 240 -16.31 9.12 37.34
C GLU A 240 -15.00 9.09 36.54
N THR A 241 -13.86 8.88 37.21
CA THR A 241 -12.54 8.80 36.58
C THR A 241 -12.45 7.60 35.63
N LYS A 242 -12.97 6.44 36.04
CA LYS A 242 -13.06 5.24 35.20
C LYS A 242 -13.88 5.50 33.94
N LYS A 243 -15.01 6.21 34.07
CA LYS A 243 -15.83 6.61 32.91
C LYS A 243 -15.13 7.65 32.02
N GLU A 244 -14.33 8.58 32.57
CA GLU A 244 -13.49 9.48 31.74
C GLU A 244 -12.45 8.66 30.95
N PHE A 245 -11.82 7.68 31.60
CA PHE A 245 -10.82 6.78 31.01
C PHE A 245 -11.40 5.87 29.92
N ASP A 246 -12.52 5.19 30.18
CA ASP A 246 -13.27 4.36 29.21
C ASP A 246 -13.58 5.12 27.91
N ASN A 247 -13.74 6.45 27.96
CA ASN A 247 -13.99 7.28 26.79
C ASN A 247 -12.67 7.67 26.08
N ALA A 248 -11.60 7.92 26.84
CA ALA A 248 -10.27 8.17 26.30
C ALA A 248 -9.74 6.95 25.52
N GLU A 249 -9.86 5.73 26.04
CA GLU A 249 -9.46 4.50 25.33
C GLU A 249 -10.20 4.30 23.98
N LYS A 250 -11.51 4.59 23.95
CA LYS A 250 -12.31 4.52 22.73
C LYS A 250 -11.82 5.52 21.68
N GLU A 251 -11.44 6.73 22.11
CA GLU A 251 -10.86 7.73 21.23
C GLU A 251 -9.44 7.35 20.78
N ILE A 252 -8.58 6.78 21.64
CA ILE A 252 -7.27 6.22 21.24
C ILE A 252 -7.46 5.15 20.16
N SER A 253 -8.38 4.20 20.37
CA SER A 253 -8.68 3.13 19.40
C SER A 253 -9.11 3.69 18.05
N LYS A 254 -10.02 4.68 18.05
CA LYS A 254 -10.50 5.41 16.87
C LYS A 254 -9.39 6.22 16.18
N LEU A 255 -8.45 6.80 16.91
CA LEU A 255 -7.29 7.49 16.36
C LEU A 255 -6.32 6.52 15.67
N ILE A 256 -6.12 5.32 16.23
CA ILE A 256 -5.33 4.25 15.62
C ILE A 256 -6.02 3.72 14.34
N GLU A 257 -7.35 3.55 14.34
CA GLU A 257 -8.10 3.24 13.11
C GLU A 257 -7.92 4.30 12.02
N ASN A 258 -7.94 5.58 12.41
CA ASN A 258 -7.74 6.71 11.50
C ASN A 258 -6.34 6.73 10.85
N LEU A 259 -5.30 6.13 11.45
CA LEU A 259 -4.00 5.95 10.78
C LEU A 259 -4.12 5.12 9.49
N ASN A 260 -5.02 4.13 9.44
CA ASN A 260 -5.27 3.35 8.22
C ASN A 260 -5.96 4.19 7.14
N VAL A 261 -6.83 5.13 7.53
CA VAL A 261 -7.44 6.10 6.62
C VAL A 261 -6.37 7.01 6.02
N LEU A 262 -5.45 7.53 6.86
CA LEU A 262 -4.31 8.33 6.40
C LEU A 262 -3.38 7.52 5.49
N LYS A 263 -3.05 6.25 5.83
CA LYS A 263 -2.24 5.36 4.97
C LYS A 263 -2.88 5.14 3.60
N LYS A 264 -4.21 5.00 3.54
CA LYS A 264 -4.93 4.84 2.26
C LYS A 264 -4.86 6.10 1.40
N ILE A 265 -4.93 7.29 1.99
CA ILE A 265 -4.82 8.56 1.25
C ILE A 265 -3.37 8.81 0.80
N TRP A 266 -2.39 8.51 1.66
CA TRP A 266 -0.96 8.50 1.32
C TRP A 266 -0.66 7.59 0.10
N GLY A 267 -1.16 6.35 0.11
CA GLY A 267 -1.07 5.43 -1.04
C GLY A 267 -1.85 5.86 -2.29
N ASN A 268 -2.72 6.87 -2.18
CA ASN A 268 -3.39 7.53 -3.30
C ASN A 268 -2.74 8.85 -3.73
N GLN A 269 -1.73 9.32 -2.99
CA GLN A 269 -0.96 10.53 -3.29
C GLN A 269 -1.80 11.84 -3.32
N ASP A 270 -2.97 11.86 -2.68
CA ASP A 270 -3.73 13.10 -2.45
C ASP A 270 -3.23 13.79 -1.17
N TYR A 271 -2.09 14.47 -1.30
CA TYR A 271 -1.42 15.12 -0.16
C TYR A 271 -2.24 16.30 0.41
N TYR A 272 -3.17 16.89 -0.35
CA TYR A 272 -4.01 17.99 0.13
C TYR A 272 -5.13 17.50 1.06
N GLU A 273 -5.88 16.46 0.67
CA GLU A 273 -6.87 15.85 1.58
C GLU A 273 -6.18 15.14 2.75
N LEU A 274 -4.99 14.56 2.54
CA LEU A 274 -4.16 13.99 3.61
C LEU A 274 -3.81 15.04 4.66
N ASN A 275 -3.28 16.20 4.27
CA ASN A 275 -2.95 17.31 5.19
C ASN A 275 -4.18 17.79 5.97
N LYS A 276 -5.33 17.89 5.29
CA LYS A 276 -6.59 18.30 5.90
C LYS A 276 -7.03 17.31 6.98
N LYS A 277 -7.12 16.01 6.67
CA LYS A 277 -7.48 14.98 7.67
C LYS A 277 -6.43 14.83 8.77
N PHE A 278 -5.15 14.95 8.42
CA PHE A 278 -4.06 14.88 9.39
C PHE A 278 -4.25 15.92 10.50
N LYS A 279 -4.55 17.18 10.16
CA LYS A 279 -4.76 18.25 11.15
C LYS A 279 -5.87 17.94 12.15
N ASP A 280 -7.01 17.43 11.67
CA ASP A 280 -8.14 17.08 12.54
C ASP A 280 -7.75 15.96 13.53
N ILE A 281 -7.02 14.93 13.05
CA ILE A 281 -6.55 13.79 13.85
C ILE A 281 -5.41 14.18 14.81
N ASP A 282 -4.48 15.02 14.37
CA ASP A 282 -3.36 15.54 15.16
C ASP A 282 -3.89 16.33 16.37
N ILE A 283 -4.80 17.29 16.12
CA ILE A 283 -5.47 18.06 17.18
C ILE A 283 -6.20 17.15 18.17
N GLU A 284 -6.95 16.16 17.70
CA GLU A 284 -7.72 15.29 18.59
C GLU A 284 -6.81 14.40 19.44
N SER A 285 -5.75 13.82 18.85
CA SER A 285 -4.77 13.03 19.60
C SER A 285 -4.00 13.82 20.66
N ILE A 286 -3.78 15.13 20.47
CA ILE A 286 -3.20 16.00 21.50
C ILE A 286 -4.19 16.18 22.67
N LYS A 287 -5.48 16.42 22.41
CA LYS A 287 -6.49 16.49 23.48
C LYS A 287 -6.63 15.17 24.25
N THR A 288 -6.57 14.04 23.55
CA THR A 288 -6.60 12.71 24.17
C THR A 288 -5.37 12.50 25.06
N ALA A 289 -4.20 13.00 24.66
CA ALA A 289 -3.00 13.01 25.51
C ALA A 289 -3.17 13.84 26.78
N ASP A 290 -3.63 15.08 26.66
CA ASP A 290 -3.90 15.96 27.81
C ASP A 290 -4.92 15.33 28.78
N LEU A 291 -5.92 14.61 28.25
CA LEU A 291 -6.92 13.90 29.06
C LEU A 291 -6.31 12.69 29.80
N ILE A 292 -5.51 11.86 29.13
CA ILE A 292 -4.83 10.73 29.79
C ILE A 292 -3.88 11.22 30.88
N ILE A 293 -3.08 12.26 30.63
CA ILE A 293 -2.19 12.88 31.63
C ILE A 293 -2.96 13.40 32.86
N LYS A 294 -4.16 13.99 32.64
CA LYS A 294 -5.04 14.43 33.73
C LYS A 294 -5.59 13.25 34.54
N ILE A 295 -5.99 12.16 33.86
CA ILE A 295 -6.54 10.96 34.50
C ILE A 295 -5.46 10.27 35.34
N ASP A 296 -4.30 10.00 34.74
CA ASP A 296 -3.10 9.43 35.37
C ASP A 296 -2.77 10.16 36.68
N LYS A 297 -2.62 11.48 36.62
CA LYS A 297 -2.39 12.31 37.81
C LYS A 297 -3.47 12.14 38.89
N ASN A 298 -4.76 12.15 38.52
CA ASN A 298 -5.85 11.97 39.48
C ASN A 298 -5.81 10.57 40.15
N ILE A 299 -5.34 9.55 39.42
CA ILE A 299 -5.16 8.18 39.91
C ILE A 299 -3.97 8.11 40.86
N SER A 300 -2.78 8.63 40.50
CA SER A 300 -1.62 8.68 41.41
C SER A 300 -1.89 9.50 42.68
N ASP A 301 -2.57 10.64 42.59
CA ASP A 301 -3.01 11.43 43.76
C ASP A 301 -3.94 10.60 44.68
N SER A 302 -4.80 9.76 44.11
CA SER A 302 -5.72 8.87 44.85
C SER A 302 -4.99 7.68 45.49
N ILE A 303 -4.00 7.09 44.81
CA ILE A 303 -3.14 6.02 45.34
C ILE A 303 -2.30 6.53 46.50
N PHE A 304 -1.68 7.69 46.36
CA PHE A 304 -0.91 8.33 47.42
C PHE A 304 -1.76 8.52 48.68
N LEU A 305 -2.98 9.05 48.54
CA LEU A 305 -3.90 9.20 49.66
C LEU A 305 -4.33 7.85 50.26
N TYR A 306 -4.62 6.83 49.43
CA TYR A 306 -5.00 5.49 49.91
C TYR A 306 -3.87 4.84 50.71
N ASN A 307 -2.66 4.84 50.17
CA ASN A 307 -1.48 4.24 50.79
C ASN A 307 -1.09 4.94 52.10
N ASN A 308 -1.23 6.27 52.18
CA ASN A 308 -1.00 7.01 53.43
C ASN A 308 -2.02 6.60 54.51
N LEU A 309 -3.31 6.52 54.17
CA LEU A 309 -4.35 6.10 55.12
C LEU A 309 -4.16 4.63 55.58
N ALA A 310 -3.70 3.75 54.68
CA ALA A 310 -3.33 2.38 55.02
C ALA A 310 -2.14 2.33 56.02
N ASN A 311 -1.15 3.21 55.85
CA ASN A 311 -0.02 3.34 56.77
C ASN A 311 -0.46 3.92 58.14
N GLU A 312 -1.28 4.98 58.16
CA GLU A 312 -1.85 5.52 59.41
C GLU A 312 -2.62 4.46 60.21
N LEU A 313 -3.37 3.58 59.53
CA LEU A 313 -4.04 2.45 60.17
C LEU A 313 -3.07 1.40 60.73
N ASN A 314 -1.97 1.12 60.02
CA ASN A 314 -0.91 0.24 60.54
C ASN A 314 -0.24 0.86 61.79
N GLU A 315 0.07 2.16 61.79
CA GLU A 315 0.62 2.87 62.96
C GLU A 315 -0.38 2.94 64.14
N THR A 316 -1.67 3.09 63.85
CA THR A 316 -2.74 3.04 64.86
C THR A 316 -2.84 1.65 65.48
N ARG A 317 -2.64 0.58 64.68
CA ARG A 317 -2.56 -0.80 65.19
C ARG A 317 -1.41 -0.98 66.18
N GLU A 318 -0.21 -0.51 65.84
CA GLU A 318 0.95 -0.68 66.72
C GLU A 318 0.79 0.15 68.01
N ARG A 319 0.24 1.37 67.94
CA ARG A 319 -0.14 2.14 69.14
C ARG A 319 -1.16 1.40 70.03
N LEU A 320 -2.17 0.75 69.43
CA LEU A 320 -3.11 -0.10 70.17
C LEU A 320 -2.41 -1.32 70.81
N LYS A 321 -1.46 -1.96 70.13
CA LYS A 321 -0.66 -3.05 70.72
C LYS A 321 0.19 -2.58 71.90
N GLU A 322 0.77 -1.39 71.85
CA GLU A 322 1.47 -0.80 73.00
C GLU A 322 0.49 -0.50 74.15
N ILE A 323 -0.67 0.10 73.85
CA ILE A 323 -1.76 0.33 74.83
C ILE A 323 -2.17 -0.97 75.54
N MET A 324 -2.28 -2.08 74.83
CA MET A 324 -2.65 -3.39 75.39
C MET A 324 -1.59 -3.99 76.34
N LYS A 325 -0.36 -3.44 76.40
CA LYS A 325 0.68 -3.90 77.35
C LYS A 325 0.55 -3.25 78.73
N PHE A 326 -0.11 -2.10 78.84
CA PHE A 326 -0.23 -1.38 80.12
C PHE A 326 -1.04 -2.20 81.13
N LEU A 327 -0.65 -2.10 82.41
CA LEU A 327 -1.45 -2.65 83.50
C LEU A 327 -2.56 -1.64 83.83
N VAL A 328 -3.82 -2.01 83.58
CA VAL A 328 -4.99 -1.20 83.95
C VAL A 328 -5.83 -1.98 84.95
N LEU A 329 -6.17 -1.33 86.07
CA LEU A 329 -7.04 -1.89 87.12
C LEU A 329 -8.44 -1.25 87.11
N ASP A 330 -8.59 -0.04 86.54
CA ASP A 330 -9.90 0.60 86.38
C ASP A 330 -10.75 -0.12 85.32
N GLU A 331 -11.99 -0.43 85.68
CA GLU A 331 -12.93 -1.17 84.84
C GLU A 331 -13.39 -0.34 83.63
N ASN A 332 -13.63 0.97 83.82
CA ASN A 332 -14.13 1.84 82.74
C ASN A 332 -13.06 2.07 81.66
N LEU A 333 -11.82 2.33 82.06
CA LEU A 333 -10.69 2.51 81.15
C LEU A 333 -10.35 1.20 80.43
N SER A 334 -10.50 0.05 81.10
CA SER A 334 -10.40 -1.28 80.47
C SER A 334 -11.49 -1.52 79.43
N LEU A 335 -12.72 -1.04 79.67
CA LEU A 335 -13.80 -1.05 78.68
C LEU A 335 -13.52 -0.08 77.51
N GLU A 336 -12.96 1.12 77.77
CA GLU A 336 -12.61 2.09 76.73
C GLU A 336 -11.52 1.57 75.79
N ILE A 337 -10.52 0.83 76.30
CA ILE A 337 -9.56 0.07 75.49
C ILE A 337 -10.30 -0.92 74.58
N ASN A 338 -11.23 -1.69 75.15
CA ASN A 338 -11.96 -2.73 74.42
C ASN A 338 -12.86 -2.15 73.31
N ASP A 339 -13.51 -1.02 73.56
CA ASP A 339 -14.30 -0.30 72.56
C ASP A 339 -13.42 0.31 71.46
N ASN A 340 -12.24 0.85 71.78
CA ASN A 340 -11.29 1.32 70.77
C ASN A 340 -10.78 0.18 69.87
N ILE A 341 -10.45 -0.99 70.43
CA ILE A 341 -10.10 -2.19 69.64
C ILE A 341 -11.25 -2.60 68.72
N LYS A 342 -12.48 -2.60 69.22
CA LYS A 342 -13.68 -2.95 68.45
C LYS A 342 -13.95 -1.96 67.31
N VAL A 343 -13.81 -0.65 67.55
CA VAL A 343 -13.94 0.38 66.51
C VAL A 343 -12.81 0.23 65.48
N PHE A 344 -11.56 0.06 65.91
CA PHE A 344 -10.43 -0.18 65.01
C PHE A 344 -10.64 -1.39 64.10
N ASN A 345 -11.08 -2.52 64.66
CA ASN A 345 -11.41 -3.72 63.89
C ASN A 345 -12.53 -3.45 62.86
N SER A 346 -13.53 -2.65 63.22
CA SER A 346 -14.59 -2.22 62.31
C SER A 346 -14.05 -1.32 61.18
N VAL A 347 -13.14 -0.39 61.49
CA VAL A 347 -12.50 0.50 60.50
C VAL A 347 -11.62 -0.30 59.54
N ILE A 348 -10.82 -1.28 60.01
CA ILE A 348 -10.04 -2.16 59.12
C ILE A 348 -10.95 -2.90 58.13
N ASN A 349 -12.08 -3.44 58.61
CA ASN A 349 -13.02 -4.16 57.76
C ASN A 349 -13.72 -3.21 56.76
N SER A 350 -14.10 -2.00 57.17
CA SER A 350 -14.66 -0.96 56.30
C SER A 350 -13.65 -0.48 55.24
N PHE A 351 -12.38 -0.29 55.65
CA PHE A 351 -11.31 0.20 54.78
C PHE A 351 -11.01 -0.76 53.61
N LYS A 352 -11.22 -2.07 53.80
CA LYS A 352 -11.08 -3.08 52.74
C LYS A 352 -12.23 -3.08 51.71
N LEU A 353 -13.39 -2.53 52.04
CA LEU A 353 -14.54 -2.47 51.13
C LEU A 353 -14.43 -1.26 50.19
N ARG A 354 -14.89 -1.42 48.93
CA ARG A 354 -14.99 -0.34 47.95
C ARG A 354 -15.84 0.81 48.49
N ASN A 355 -15.25 1.98 48.69
CA ASN A 355 -15.94 3.17 49.20
C ASN A 355 -15.21 4.46 48.78
N GLU A 356 -15.84 5.62 48.93
CA GLU A 356 -15.18 6.91 48.66
C GLU A 356 -13.97 7.12 49.58
N ILE A 357 -12.86 7.63 49.02
CA ILE A 357 -11.63 7.90 49.78
C ILE A 357 -11.83 8.98 50.86
N SER A 358 -12.77 9.89 50.64
CA SER A 358 -13.22 10.89 51.61
C SER A 358 -13.78 10.26 52.89
N LYS A 359 -14.58 9.20 52.76
CA LYS A 359 -15.19 8.45 53.88
C LYS A 359 -14.14 7.64 54.63
N LYS A 360 -13.27 6.93 53.89
CA LYS A 360 -12.12 6.22 54.49
C LYS A 360 -11.27 7.16 55.34
N ARG A 361 -10.92 8.34 54.82
CA ARG A 361 -10.16 9.36 55.56
C ARG A 361 -10.83 9.78 56.88
N ILE A 362 -12.16 9.93 56.89
CA ILE A 362 -12.91 10.28 58.10
C ILE A 362 -12.85 9.15 59.13
N GLU A 363 -13.02 7.90 58.69
CA GLU A 363 -12.93 6.71 59.56
C GLU A 363 -11.54 6.56 60.19
N VAL A 364 -10.48 6.67 59.38
CA VAL A 364 -9.07 6.60 59.85
C VAL A 364 -8.76 7.74 60.83
N TYR A 365 -9.09 8.98 60.49
CA TYR A 365 -8.87 10.13 61.37
C TYR A 365 -9.60 9.97 62.72
N SER A 366 -10.84 9.47 62.69
CA SER A 366 -11.66 9.29 63.89
C SER A 366 -11.08 8.24 64.83
N ILE A 367 -10.59 7.10 64.33
CA ILE A 367 -9.97 6.08 65.21
C ILE A 367 -8.59 6.53 65.69
N ASN A 368 -7.79 7.18 64.83
CA ASN A 368 -6.48 7.72 65.18
C ASN A 368 -6.58 8.70 66.38
N TYR A 369 -7.48 9.68 66.29
CA TYR A 369 -7.78 10.63 67.38
C TYR A 369 -8.28 9.95 68.67
N SER A 370 -9.13 8.92 68.55
CA SER A 370 -9.66 8.17 69.69
C SER A 370 -8.56 7.39 70.43
N VAL A 371 -7.64 6.77 69.68
CA VAL A 371 -6.50 6.01 70.20
C VAL A 371 -5.47 6.92 70.88
N ASP A 372 -5.19 8.10 70.32
CA ASP A 372 -4.28 9.06 70.95
C ASP A 372 -4.83 9.57 72.29
N LYS A 373 -6.13 9.95 72.32
CA LYS A 373 -6.80 10.37 73.56
C LYS A 373 -6.83 9.26 74.62
N LEU A 374 -7.04 8.00 74.19
CA LEU A 374 -6.95 6.84 75.07
C LEU A 374 -5.53 6.66 75.63
N HIS A 375 -4.49 6.84 74.80
CA HIS A 375 -3.10 6.75 75.25
C HIS A 375 -2.75 7.79 76.32
N GLU A 376 -3.16 9.05 76.12
CA GLU A 376 -3.01 10.12 77.13
C GLU A 376 -3.73 9.77 78.44
N SER A 377 -4.95 9.24 78.34
CA SER A 377 -5.77 8.85 79.49
C SER A 377 -5.11 7.71 80.30
N ILE A 378 -4.58 6.70 79.61
CA ILE A 378 -3.83 5.58 80.22
C ILE A 378 -2.52 6.07 80.86
N LYS A 379 -1.78 6.97 80.20
CA LYS A 379 -0.55 7.55 80.77
C LYS A 379 -0.81 8.35 82.05
N SER A 380 -1.90 9.11 82.08
CA SER A 380 -2.33 9.85 83.27
C SER A 380 -2.75 8.89 84.40
N TYR A 381 -3.54 7.86 84.08
CA TYR A 381 -3.96 6.82 85.01
C TYR A 381 -2.79 6.03 85.61
N GLU A 382 -1.86 5.54 84.77
CA GLU A 382 -0.67 4.80 85.21
C GLU A 382 0.17 5.64 86.17
N ARG A 383 0.40 6.93 85.86
CA ARG A 383 1.10 7.86 86.74
C ARG A 383 0.42 7.97 88.11
N GLY A 384 -0.90 8.22 88.13
CA GLY A 384 -1.67 8.38 89.36
C GLY A 384 -1.68 7.13 90.24
N GLU A 385 -2.05 5.98 89.66
CA GLU A 385 -2.17 4.73 90.41
C GLU A 385 -0.79 4.19 90.83
N THR A 386 0.27 4.36 90.02
CA THR A 386 1.65 3.99 90.41
C THR A 386 2.10 4.78 91.64
N LEU A 387 1.88 6.10 91.65
CA LEU A 387 2.22 6.97 92.78
C LEU A 387 1.44 6.58 94.03
N LYS A 388 0.12 6.38 93.89
CA LYS A 388 -0.74 5.91 94.97
C LYS A 388 -0.21 4.62 95.59
N ARG A 389 -0.11 3.53 94.81
CA ARG A 389 0.37 2.23 95.32
C ARG A 389 1.76 2.29 95.91
N SER A 390 2.68 3.04 95.28
CA SER A 390 4.02 3.29 95.82
C SER A 390 3.99 3.96 97.20
N ILE A 391 3.14 4.99 97.39
CA ILE A 391 3.02 5.72 98.66
C ILE A 391 2.28 4.89 99.71
N GLU A 392 1.27 4.11 99.32
CA GLU A 392 0.64 3.10 100.18
C GLU A 392 1.71 2.14 100.74
N VAL A 393 2.62 1.65 99.89
CA VAL A 393 3.76 0.81 100.29
C VAL A 393 4.74 1.56 101.19
N ASP A 394 5.15 2.78 100.82
CA ASP A 394 6.12 3.57 101.58
C ASP A 394 5.64 3.85 103.02
N ILE A 395 4.38 4.26 103.18
CA ILE A 395 3.73 4.48 104.47
C ILE A 395 3.68 3.19 105.29
N ASN A 396 3.29 2.07 104.67
CA ASN A 396 3.22 0.78 105.38
C ASN A 396 4.60 0.28 105.84
N TYR A 397 5.66 0.52 105.07
CA TYR A 397 7.03 0.26 105.53
C TYR A 397 7.45 1.12 106.71
N ASP A 398 7.01 2.38 106.79
CA ASP A 398 7.27 3.23 107.98
C ASP A 398 6.45 2.80 109.21
N ILE A 399 5.20 2.34 109.02
CA ILE A 399 4.41 1.75 110.10
C ILE A 399 5.14 0.53 110.66
N LEU A 400 5.62 -0.37 109.79
CA LEU A 400 6.40 -1.54 110.19
C LEU A 400 7.69 -1.13 110.93
N CYS A 401 8.49 -0.23 110.35
CA CYS A 401 9.70 0.32 110.96
C CYS A 401 9.45 0.88 112.38
N ARG A 402 8.34 1.60 112.59
CA ARG A 402 7.97 2.17 113.89
C ARG A 402 7.44 1.14 114.90
N LEU A 403 6.82 0.05 114.43
CA LEU A 403 6.24 -0.99 115.28
C LEU A 403 7.26 -2.07 115.68
N ASN A 404 8.07 -2.56 114.73
CA ASN A 404 8.94 -3.73 114.91
C ASN A 404 10.42 -3.48 114.60
N GLN A 405 10.82 -2.22 114.34
CA GLN A 405 12.20 -1.82 113.97
C GLN A 405 12.75 -2.42 112.66
N THR A 406 11.91 -3.09 111.86
CA THR A 406 12.28 -3.63 110.54
C THR A 406 12.10 -2.54 109.48
N CYS A 407 13.11 -1.67 109.36
CA CYS A 407 13.08 -0.53 108.45
C CYS A 407 13.66 -0.90 107.07
N VAL A 408 12.81 -0.92 106.05
CA VAL A 408 13.21 -1.16 104.66
C VAL A 408 13.61 0.16 104.00
N LYS A 409 14.75 0.17 103.29
CA LYS A 409 15.18 1.33 102.50
C LYS A 409 14.29 1.47 101.26
N ARG A 410 13.75 2.66 101.05
CA ARG A 410 12.84 3.03 99.95
C ARG A 410 13.10 4.49 99.54
N PRO A 411 12.49 4.98 98.43
CA PRO A 411 12.57 6.40 98.06
C PRO A 411 11.99 7.32 99.14
N SER A 412 12.54 8.53 99.24
CA SER A 412 11.97 9.63 100.02
C SER A 412 10.76 10.24 99.32
N ILE A 413 9.90 10.95 100.06
CA ILE A 413 8.73 11.62 99.46
C ILE A 413 9.13 12.70 98.44
N SER A 414 10.31 13.31 98.60
CA SER A 414 10.89 14.25 97.62
C SER A 414 11.38 13.57 96.34
N GLU A 415 11.88 12.33 96.42
CA GLU A 415 12.18 11.51 95.23
C GLU A 415 10.89 11.09 94.52
N ARG A 416 9.85 10.65 95.25
CA ARG A 416 8.51 10.37 94.68
C ARG A 416 7.89 11.62 94.03
N ALA A 417 8.05 12.79 94.64
CA ALA A 417 7.55 14.07 94.12
C ALA A 417 8.17 14.46 92.76
N ASN A 418 9.38 14.01 92.47
CA ASN A 418 10.13 14.32 91.25
C ASN A 418 10.29 13.11 90.30
N GLN A 419 9.65 11.98 90.60
CA GLN A 419 9.64 10.78 89.75
C GLN A 419 8.97 11.07 88.40
N THR A 420 9.63 10.69 87.30
CA THR A 420 9.16 10.89 85.91
C THR A 420 8.81 9.60 85.18
N GLU A 421 9.28 8.45 85.66
CA GLU A 421 9.01 7.12 85.11
C GLU A 421 7.97 6.41 85.99
N PHE A 422 6.94 5.85 85.38
CA PHE A 422 5.85 5.17 86.06
C PHE A 422 5.63 3.81 85.40
N GLU A 423 5.60 2.74 86.20
CA GLU A 423 5.29 1.39 85.77
C GLU A 423 4.45 0.74 86.88
N LEU A 424 3.12 0.72 86.69
CA LEU A 424 2.19 0.28 87.74
C LEU A 424 2.46 -1.16 88.19
N LYS A 425 2.96 -1.99 87.28
CA LYS A 425 3.34 -3.38 87.59
C LYS A 425 4.38 -3.46 88.72
N ASN A 426 5.40 -2.60 88.71
CA ASN A 426 6.43 -2.63 89.75
C ASN A 426 5.85 -2.23 91.12
N ALA A 427 4.99 -1.21 91.17
CA ALA A 427 4.30 -0.81 92.39
C ALA A 427 3.33 -1.90 92.92
N CYS A 428 2.74 -2.68 92.01
CA CYS A 428 1.94 -3.86 92.37
C CYS A 428 2.79 -5.02 92.90
N ASP A 429 3.95 -5.29 92.30
CA ASP A 429 4.90 -6.29 92.77
C ASP A 429 5.49 -5.89 94.15
N GLU A 430 5.65 -4.59 94.43
CA GLU A 430 6.00 -4.04 95.75
C GLU A 430 4.90 -4.30 96.81
N ILE A 431 3.62 -4.16 96.46
CA ILE A 431 2.48 -4.48 97.35
C ILE A 431 2.47 -5.97 97.73
N GLU A 432 2.66 -6.87 96.77
CA GLU A 432 2.64 -8.30 97.06
C GLU A 432 3.87 -8.74 97.88
N GLN A 433 5.05 -8.10 97.68
CA GLN A 433 6.20 -8.28 98.58
C GLN A 433 5.90 -7.81 100.01
N LEU A 434 5.26 -6.65 100.17
CA LEU A 434 4.84 -6.11 101.47
C LEU A 434 3.88 -7.07 102.20
N LYS A 435 2.95 -7.72 101.49
CA LYS A 435 2.05 -8.74 102.07
C LYS A 435 2.78 -9.99 102.54
N VAL A 436 3.79 -10.45 101.79
CA VAL A 436 4.65 -11.55 102.23
C VAL A 436 5.40 -11.18 103.52
N ILE A 437 5.83 -9.92 103.66
CA ILE A 437 6.44 -9.42 104.90
C ILE A 437 5.42 -9.47 106.05
N TYR A 438 4.19 -9.00 105.86
CA TYR A 438 3.13 -9.06 106.87
C TYR A 438 2.81 -10.49 107.32
N LEU A 439 2.76 -11.47 106.41
CA LEU A 439 2.54 -12.88 106.74
C LEU A 439 3.65 -13.49 107.62
N ASN A 440 4.85 -12.90 107.60
CA ASN A 440 5.99 -13.36 108.40
C ASN A 440 6.11 -12.68 109.78
N ILE A 441 5.18 -11.80 110.17
CA ILE A 441 5.18 -11.12 111.48
C ILE A 441 4.63 -12.07 112.56
N SER A 442 5.38 -13.12 112.88
CA SER A 442 5.02 -14.06 113.94
C SER A 442 5.58 -13.63 115.30
N LYS A 443 4.68 -13.20 116.19
CA LYS A 443 4.80 -13.22 117.67
C LYS A 443 6.15 -12.77 118.26
N ASN A 444 6.52 -11.51 118.07
CA ASN A 444 7.45 -10.79 118.94
C ASN A 444 6.88 -9.40 119.31
N ASN A 445 7.19 -8.93 120.51
CA ASN A 445 6.63 -7.69 121.09
C ASN A 445 6.86 -6.46 120.20
N TYR A 446 5.84 -5.61 120.04
CA TYR A 446 5.78 -4.24 120.59
C TYR A 446 4.64 -3.42 119.93
N ALA A 447 3.81 -2.74 120.74
CA ALA A 447 3.38 -1.34 120.58
C ALA A 447 2.18 -1.02 121.50
N ASN A 448 2.16 0.18 122.09
CA ASN A 448 1.09 0.67 122.97
C ASN A 448 0.36 1.88 122.34
N ARG A 449 0.18 1.88 121.01
CA ARG A 449 -0.48 2.95 120.23
C ARG A 449 -1.34 2.36 119.12
N SER A 450 -2.48 2.99 118.85
CA SER A 450 -3.30 2.71 117.67
C SER A 450 -2.50 2.92 116.37
N THR A 451 -2.68 2.01 115.43
CA THR A 451 -2.10 2.05 114.07
C THR A 451 -2.50 3.30 113.31
N ASP A 452 -3.72 3.80 113.52
CA ASP A 452 -4.25 4.97 112.82
C ASP A 452 -3.56 6.27 113.24
N ALA A 453 -3.17 6.39 114.51
CA ALA A 453 -2.36 7.51 114.98
C ALA A 453 -0.94 7.50 114.38
N ILE A 454 -0.40 6.31 114.08
CA ILE A 454 0.91 6.15 113.42
C ILE A 454 0.80 6.51 111.94
N LYS A 455 -0.25 6.05 111.24
CA LYS A 455 -0.55 6.41 109.84
C LYS A 455 -0.64 7.93 109.65
N LYS A 456 -1.44 8.59 110.50
CA LYS A 456 -1.66 10.04 110.44
C LYS A 456 -0.37 10.82 110.62
N ASP A 457 0.44 10.48 111.62
CA ASP A 457 1.73 11.14 111.86
C ASP A 457 2.72 10.93 110.69
N ILE A 458 2.76 9.74 110.07
CA ILE A 458 3.58 9.52 108.86
C ILE A 458 3.09 10.39 107.70
N ALA A 459 1.78 10.42 107.45
CA ALA A 459 1.19 11.22 106.36
C ALA A 459 1.40 12.73 106.57
N GLU A 460 1.27 13.24 107.79
CA GLU A 460 1.55 14.63 108.15
C GLU A 460 3.04 14.97 108.01
N ASN A 461 3.96 14.07 108.38
CA ASN A 461 5.39 14.25 108.14
C ASN A 461 5.72 14.27 106.63
N TYR A 462 5.13 13.35 105.84
CA TYR A 462 5.33 13.31 104.39
C TYR A 462 4.79 14.60 103.72
N LEU A 463 3.66 15.14 104.19
CA LEU A 463 3.14 16.44 103.72
C LEU A 463 4.10 17.60 104.02
N ASN A 464 4.80 17.58 105.16
CA ASN A 464 5.79 18.59 105.54
C ASN A 464 7.14 18.43 104.80
N GLU A 465 7.48 17.22 104.36
CA GLU A 465 8.71 16.90 103.62
C GLU A 465 8.58 17.06 102.09
N LEU A 466 7.38 17.36 101.58
CA LEU A 466 7.17 17.65 100.16
C LEU A 466 7.92 18.92 99.72
N PRO A 467 8.66 18.89 98.60
CA PRO A 467 9.29 20.09 98.04
C PRO A 467 8.22 21.07 97.54
N GLU A 468 8.53 22.37 97.39
CA GLU A 468 7.55 23.37 96.93
C GLU A 468 7.06 23.07 95.49
N ASP A 469 7.98 22.81 94.57
CA ASP A 469 7.72 22.69 93.10
C ASP A 469 7.81 21.24 92.55
N GLY A 470 7.51 20.23 93.36
CA GLY A 470 7.56 18.82 92.93
C GLY A 470 6.51 18.48 91.85
N TYR A 471 6.93 17.84 90.76
CA TYR A 471 6.09 17.51 89.60
C TYR A 471 4.81 16.72 89.95
N ASN A 472 4.89 15.82 90.93
CA ASN A 472 3.78 14.98 91.38
C ASN A 472 3.02 15.53 92.60
N ASN A 473 3.37 16.72 93.08
CA ASN A 473 2.89 17.27 94.37
C ASN A 473 1.38 17.26 94.55
N GLU A 474 0.60 17.58 93.51
CA GLU A 474 -0.86 17.63 93.59
C GLU A 474 -1.46 16.25 93.90
N ILE A 475 -1.08 15.24 93.11
CA ILE A 475 -1.49 13.83 93.27
C ILE A 475 -1.04 13.31 94.65
N ILE A 476 0.21 13.57 95.04
CA ILE A 476 0.76 13.10 96.31
C ILE A 476 0.04 13.74 97.51
N LYS A 477 -0.26 15.04 97.45
CA LYS A 477 -1.04 15.72 98.50
C LYS A 477 -2.43 15.14 98.64
N GLU A 478 -3.13 14.83 97.55
CA GLU A 478 -4.44 14.19 97.58
C GLU A 478 -4.39 12.82 98.29
N ILE A 479 -3.43 11.97 97.92
CA ILE A 479 -3.21 10.65 98.54
C ILE A 479 -2.94 10.80 100.05
N LEU A 480 -2.00 11.67 100.44
CA LEU A 480 -1.61 11.84 101.85
C LEU A 480 -2.74 12.45 102.70
N LEU A 481 -3.55 13.36 102.14
CA LEU A 481 -4.70 13.93 102.83
C LEU A 481 -5.80 12.89 103.10
N ALA A 482 -6.01 11.94 102.19
CA ALA A 482 -6.93 10.81 102.43
C ALA A 482 -6.44 9.93 103.60
N TYR A 483 -5.13 9.69 103.72
CA TYR A 483 -4.53 8.98 104.85
C TYR A 483 -4.60 9.77 106.18
N ALA A 484 -4.50 11.10 106.14
CA ALA A 484 -4.57 11.94 107.34
C ALA A 484 -6.01 12.15 107.89
N THR A 485 -7.05 11.89 107.07
CA THR A 485 -8.45 12.19 107.40
C THR A 485 -9.30 10.96 107.74
N ASN A 486 -8.98 9.77 107.23
CA ASN A 486 -9.76 8.55 107.49
C ASN A 486 -9.56 7.91 108.89
N SER A 487 -8.66 8.44 109.72
CA SER A 487 -8.47 7.97 111.10
C SER A 487 -9.53 8.57 112.04
N THR A 488 -10.54 7.79 112.45
CA THR A 488 -11.47 8.22 113.50
C THR A 488 -10.76 8.34 114.87
N GLU A 489 -11.12 9.35 115.67
CA GLU A 489 -10.64 9.50 117.06
C GLU A 489 -11.27 8.45 118.01
N GLY A 490 -11.00 7.17 117.74
CA GLY A 490 -11.35 6.06 118.61
C GLY A 490 -10.14 5.64 119.44
N ILE A 491 -10.16 5.94 120.75
CA ILE A 491 -9.22 5.32 121.69
C ILE A 491 -9.65 3.86 121.89
N TYR A 492 -9.16 2.99 121.01
CA TYR A 492 -9.20 1.55 121.21
C TYR A 492 -8.02 1.15 122.11
N ASP A 493 -8.32 0.70 123.32
CA ASP A 493 -7.33 0.19 124.29
C ASP A 493 -6.97 -1.26 123.96
N ILE A 494 -6.23 -1.44 122.86
CA ILE A 494 -5.86 -2.75 122.30
C ILE A 494 -4.75 -3.36 123.17
N ASN A 495 -5.13 -4.19 124.14
CA ASN A 495 -4.22 -4.84 125.08
C ASN A 495 -3.74 -6.24 124.62
N SER A 496 -3.91 -6.61 123.35
CA SER A 496 -3.34 -7.83 122.78
C SER A 496 -2.54 -7.59 121.50
N THR A 497 -1.43 -8.34 121.35
CA THR A 497 -0.62 -8.35 120.12
C THR A 497 -1.36 -8.98 118.94
N GLU A 498 -2.40 -9.78 119.21
CA GLU A 498 -3.20 -10.47 118.19
C GLU A 498 -4.13 -9.46 117.48
N GLU A 499 -4.83 -8.59 118.22
CA GLU A 499 -5.72 -7.55 117.66
C GLU A 499 -4.98 -6.46 116.85
N ILE A 500 -3.77 -6.05 117.26
CA ILE A 500 -2.95 -5.10 116.48
C ILE A 500 -2.54 -5.74 115.14
N VAL A 501 -2.15 -7.03 115.15
CA VAL A 501 -1.79 -7.76 113.94
C VAL A 501 -3.00 -7.98 113.04
N GLU A 502 -4.19 -8.29 113.60
CA GLU A 502 -5.44 -8.37 112.82
C GLU A 502 -5.80 -7.03 112.17
N GLN A 503 -5.70 -5.90 112.89
CA GLN A 503 -5.98 -4.58 112.32
C GLN A 503 -4.96 -4.22 111.22
N ILE A 504 -3.68 -4.53 111.39
CA ILE A 504 -2.65 -4.34 110.36
C ILE A 504 -2.89 -5.21 109.11
N ILE A 505 -3.31 -6.47 109.30
CA ILE A 505 -3.66 -7.37 108.18
C ILE A 505 -4.90 -6.86 107.44
N LYS A 506 -5.87 -6.32 108.17
CA LYS A 506 -7.09 -5.71 107.63
C LYS A 506 -6.83 -4.38 106.89
N ASP A 507 -5.79 -3.65 107.28
CA ASP A 507 -5.38 -2.36 106.72
C ASP A 507 -4.35 -2.50 105.57
N GLN A 508 -4.08 -3.72 105.08
CA GLN A 508 -3.15 -3.93 103.97
C GLN A 508 -3.61 -3.26 102.68
N PRO A 509 -2.68 -2.74 101.84
CA PRO A 509 -3.00 -2.29 100.49
C PRO A 509 -3.66 -3.41 99.68
N GLU A 510 -4.73 -3.08 98.96
CA GLU A 510 -5.42 -4.02 98.08
C GLU A 510 -4.47 -4.62 97.05
N SER A 511 -4.64 -5.91 96.73
CA SER A 511 -3.93 -6.54 95.61
C SER A 511 -4.34 -5.89 94.30
N CYS A 512 -3.39 -5.69 93.39
CA CYS A 512 -3.65 -5.29 92.01
C CYS A 512 -4.35 -6.41 91.22
N GLN A 513 -5.61 -6.68 91.54
CA GLN A 513 -6.47 -7.58 90.78
C GLN A 513 -6.90 -6.87 89.50
N LYS A 514 -6.61 -7.49 88.35
CA LYS A 514 -7.14 -7.00 87.07
C LYS A 514 -8.67 -7.18 87.06
N PRO A 515 -9.44 -6.24 86.48
CA PRO A 515 -10.85 -6.45 86.22
C PRO A 515 -11.03 -7.68 85.31
N ASN A 516 -12.11 -8.43 85.52
CA ASN A 516 -12.39 -9.66 84.78
C ASN A 516 -12.99 -9.38 83.39
N ILE A 517 -12.23 -8.67 82.57
CA ILE A 517 -12.59 -8.25 81.21
C ILE A 517 -11.82 -9.11 80.20
N THR A 518 -12.55 -9.67 79.22
CA THR A 518 -11.95 -10.29 78.05
C THR A 518 -11.86 -9.26 76.93
N TYR A 519 -10.64 -8.91 76.53
CA TYR A 519 -10.41 -8.02 75.39
C TYR A 519 -10.76 -8.71 74.07
N TYR A 520 -11.26 -7.96 73.09
CA TYR A 520 -11.35 -8.43 71.71
C TYR A 520 -9.95 -8.63 71.12
N ASP A 521 -9.80 -9.64 70.25
CA ASP A 521 -8.58 -9.80 69.46
C ASP A 521 -8.40 -8.62 68.50
N LEU A 522 -7.22 -8.02 68.48
CA LEU A 522 -6.89 -6.93 67.55
C LEU A 522 -6.67 -7.50 66.14
N ASN A 523 -7.34 -6.92 65.13
CA ASN A 523 -7.20 -7.36 63.75
C ASN A 523 -5.77 -7.09 63.22
N ASN A 524 -5.00 -8.15 63.04
CA ASN A 524 -3.62 -8.14 62.57
C ASN A 524 -3.45 -8.23 61.04
N GLU A 525 -4.54 -8.24 60.26
CA GLU A 525 -4.46 -8.30 58.79
C GLU A 525 -3.84 -7.02 58.22
N SER A 526 -2.75 -7.15 57.46
CA SER A 526 -2.17 -6.04 56.70
C SER A 526 -3.15 -5.51 55.65
N ILE A 527 -3.10 -4.20 55.42
CA ILE A 527 -3.71 -3.56 54.25
C ILE A 527 -2.65 -3.58 53.15
N GLU A 528 -2.99 -4.10 51.97
CA GLU A 528 -2.09 -4.11 50.83
C GLU A 528 -1.95 -2.69 50.25
N LEU A 529 -0.72 -2.28 49.96
CA LEU A 529 -0.43 -0.99 49.33
C LEU A 529 -0.50 -1.15 47.81
N ILE A 530 -1.19 -0.23 47.14
CA ILE A 530 -1.27 -0.20 45.68
C ILE A 530 0.09 0.28 45.14
N LYS A 531 0.57 -0.40 44.09
CA LYS A 531 1.80 -0.07 43.37
C LYS A 531 1.46 0.23 41.91
N GLU A 532 2.24 1.10 41.31
CA GLU A 532 2.23 1.32 39.85
C GLU A 532 3.01 0.16 39.20
N GLU A 533 2.52 -0.36 38.07
CA GLU A 533 3.14 -1.44 37.29
C GLU A 533 3.52 -0.93 35.88
N GLU A 534 4.75 -1.21 35.44
CA GLU A 534 5.22 -0.88 34.09
C GLU A 534 4.72 -1.91 33.07
N THR A 535 4.31 -1.45 31.87
CA THR A 535 3.86 -2.35 30.79
C THR A 535 4.85 -2.48 29.63
N MET A 536 4.62 -3.43 28.74
CA MET A 536 5.37 -3.50 27.48
C MET A 536 4.87 -2.44 26.48
N PRO A 537 5.76 -1.69 25.81
CA PRO A 537 5.37 -0.68 24.84
C PRO A 537 4.49 -1.24 23.70
N VAL A 538 3.33 -0.61 23.50
CA VAL A 538 2.43 -0.93 22.39
C VAL A 538 3.11 -0.53 21.07
N LYS A 539 3.06 -1.42 20.07
CA LYS A 539 3.63 -1.17 18.73
C LYS A 539 2.56 -1.18 17.65
N ILE A 540 2.39 -0.04 16.98
CA ILE A 540 1.47 0.10 15.84
C ILE A 540 2.17 -0.36 14.55
N GLY A 541 1.73 -1.48 13.98
CA GLY A 541 2.26 -2.09 12.74
C GLY A 541 1.88 -1.37 11.44
N ILE A 542 1.78 -0.03 11.45
CA ILE A 542 1.44 0.79 10.28
C ILE A 542 2.69 1.48 9.76
N GLU A 543 2.98 1.27 8.48
CA GLU A 543 4.11 1.86 7.75
C GLU A 543 3.62 2.73 6.60
N PHE A 544 4.31 3.84 6.34
CA PHE A 544 3.97 4.83 5.30
C PHE A 544 5.01 4.78 4.18
N ASP A 545 5.03 3.66 3.47
CA ASP A 545 5.97 3.35 2.40
C ASP A 545 5.80 4.30 1.21
N GLU A 546 6.86 4.52 0.43
CA GLU A 546 6.81 5.39 -0.75
C GLU A 546 5.78 4.86 -1.77
N PRO A 547 4.77 5.67 -2.17
CA PRO A 547 3.75 5.23 -3.10
C PRO A 547 4.32 5.15 -4.51
N PHE A 548 4.12 4.00 -5.16
CA PHE A 548 4.55 3.82 -6.56
C PHE A 548 3.66 4.58 -7.55
N PRO A 549 4.20 5.01 -8.71
CA PRO A 549 3.42 5.57 -9.81
C PRO A 549 2.33 4.60 -10.31
N LYS A 550 1.17 5.15 -10.73
CA LYS A 550 0.01 4.38 -11.19
C LYS A 550 -0.23 4.56 -12.68
N CYS A 551 -0.25 3.45 -13.41
CA CYS A 551 -0.50 3.45 -14.85
C CYS A 551 -1.86 2.81 -15.13
N CYS A 552 -2.67 3.48 -15.95
CA CYS A 552 -4.06 3.11 -16.21
C CYS A 552 -4.28 2.74 -17.68
N VAL A 553 -4.97 1.64 -17.95
CA VAL A 553 -5.33 1.17 -19.30
C VAL A 553 -6.62 0.36 -19.25
N PHE A 554 -7.51 0.56 -20.23
CA PHE A 554 -8.82 -0.10 -20.33
C PHE A 554 -9.69 0.02 -19.07
N GLY A 555 -9.66 1.18 -18.40
CA GLY A 555 -10.41 1.44 -17.16
C GLY A 555 -9.84 0.75 -15.92
N LYS A 556 -8.64 0.17 -15.97
CA LYS A 556 -7.96 -0.49 -14.85
C LYS A 556 -6.63 0.22 -14.57
N CYS A 557 -6.39 0.55 -13.32
CA CYS A 557 -5.13 1.15 -12.86
C CYS A 557 -4.32 0.15 -12.03
N SER A 558 -3.02 0.12 -12.26
CA SER A 558 -2.06 -0.72 -11.52
C SER A 558 -0.75 0.05 -11.30
N VAL A 559 0.17 -0.50 -10.52
CA VAL A 559 1.53 0.07 -10.39
C VAL A 559 2.22 0.04 -11.77
N CYS A 560 2.89 1.12 -12.15
CA CYS A 560 3.61 1.20 -13.41
C CYS A 560 4.71 0.13 -13.52
N CYS A 561 4.95 -0.36 -14.73
CA CYS A 561 5.85 -1.48 -15.01
C CYS A 561 7.34 -1.10 -14.97
N LEU A 562 7.83 -0.75 -13.78
CA LEU A 562 9.19 -0.25 -13.55
C LEU A 562 10.13 -1.29 -12.90
N SER A 563 9.60 -2.36 -12.32
CA SER A 563 10.42 -3.44 -11.73
C SER A 563 10.99 -4.38 -12.79
N GLU A 564 12.19 -4.94 -12.55
CA GLU A 564 12.80 -5.93 -13.44
C GLU A 564 11.89 -7.15 -13.67
N GLU A 565 11.15 -7.59 -12.64
CA GLU A 565 10.16 -8.66 -12.76
C GLU A 565 9.05 -8.30 -13.77
N CYS A 566 8.52 -7.08 -13.73
CA CYS A 566 7.49 -6.64 -14.67
C CYS A 566 8.04 -6.41 -16.09
N VAL A 567 9.28 -5.92 -16.20
CA VAL A 567 9.95 -5.69 -17.48
C VAL A 567 10.22 -7.02 -18.20
N ASN A 568 10.67 -8.05 -17.48
CA ASN A 568 11.05 -9.35 -18.04
C ASN A 568 9.91 -10.38 -18.12
N ASP A 569 8.70 -10.06 -17.64
CA ASP A 569 7.50 -10.91 -17.72
C ASP A 569 7.10 -11.21 -19.20
N PRO A 570 7.21 -12.47 -19.68
CA PRO A 570 6.94 -12.80 -21.07
C PRO A 570 5.48 -12.60 -21.50
N SER A 571 4.54 -12.53 -20.55
CA SER A 571 3.14 -12.22 -20.86
C SER A 571 2.89 -10.76 -21.22
N LYS A 572 3.89 -9.89 -21.01
CA LYS A 572 3.84 -8.44 -21.25
C LYS A 572 4.71 -8.01 -22.44
N PHE A 573 5.32 -8.95 -23.16
CA PHE A 573 6.12 -8.63 -24.35
C PHE A 573 5.23 -8.20 -25.52
N PRO A 574 5.67 -7.21 -26.33
CA PRO A 574 4.88 -6.72 -27.45
C PRO A 574 4.73 -7.75 -28.57
N VAL A 575 3.55 -7.77 -29.18
CA VAL A 575 3.20 -8.58 -30.35
C VAL A 575 3.40 -7.77 -31.62
N VAL A 576 4.23 -8.29 -32.53
CA VAL A 576 4.65 -7.63 -33.76
C VAL A 576 4.11 -8.41 -34.97
N PHE A 577 3.18 -7.81 -35.70
CA PHE A 577 2.64 -8.37 -36.92
C PHE A 577 3.55 -8.08 -38.13
N VAL A 578 4.02 -9.13 -38.81
CA VAL A 578 4.96 -9.05 -39.93
C VAL A 578 4.30 -9.55 -41.21
N HIS A 579 4.08 -8.64 -42.17
CA HIS A 579 3.27 -8.93 -43.36
C HIS A 579 3.96 -9.78 -44.43
N GLY A 580 3.14 -10.32 -45.32
CA GLY A 580 3.54 -11.10 -46.49
C GLY A 580 4.00 -10.26 -47.69
N HIS A 581 4.02 -10.92 -48.86
CA HIS A 581 4.41 -10.31 -50.13
C HIS A 581 3.26 -9.50 -50.75
N SER A 582 3.53 -8.26 -51.16
CA SER A 582 2.57 -7.46 -51.92
C SER A 582 2.37 -8.03 -53.34
N VAL A 583 1.18 -8.59 -53.60
CA VAL A 583 0.88 -9.38 -54.81
C VAL A 583 0.82 -8.53 -56.10
N ASN A 584 0.69 -7.21 -55.97
CA ASN A 584 0.65 -6.26 -57.08
C ASN A 584 1.76 -5.20 -56.90
N LYS A 585 2.63 -5.04 -57.91
CA LYS A 585 3.67 -3.98 -57.93
C LYS A 585 3.12 -2.57 -57.66
N ASN A 586 1.85 -2.32 -57.97
CA ASN A 586 1.18 -1.03 -57.80
C ASN A 586 0.48 -0.85 -56.44
N THR A 587 0.11 -1.91 -55.70
CA THR A 587 -0.55 -1.77 -54.37
C THR A 587 0.43 -1.28 -53.31
N ALA A 588 0.03 -0.34 -52.46
CA ALA A 588 0.91 0.27 -51.45
C ALA A 588 1.45 -0.74 -50.41
N ALA A 589 2.52 -0.36 -49.72
CA ALA A 589 3.02 -1.11 -48.56
C ALA A 589 1.93 -1.22 -47.48
N ASP A 590 1.18 -0.13 -47.29
CA ASP A 590 0.01 0.00 -46.44
C ASP A 590 -1.00 -1.15 -46.53
N TYR A 591 -1.36 -1.57 -47.75
CA TYR A 591 -2.29 -2.67 -47.97
C TYR A 591 -1.80 -4.00 -47.35
N SER A 592 -0.48 -4.16 -47.25
CA SER A 592 0.13 -5.35 -46.63
C SER A 592 0.02 -5.31 -45.10
N LEU A 593 -0.18 -4.14 -44.48
CA LEU A 593 -0.46 -4.02 -43.04
C LEU A 593 -1.93 -4.26 -42.72
N ASP A 594 -2.84 -3.83 -43.60
CA ASP A 594 -4.28 -3.86 -43.33
C ASP A 594 -4.86 -5.28 -43.18
N VAL A 595 -4.17 -6.30 -43.70
CA VAL A 595 -4.49 -7.72 -43.49
C VAL A 595 -4.53 -8.14 -42.01
N PHE A 596 -3.87 -7.38 -41.12
CA PHE A 596 -3.87 -7.64 -39.68
C PHE A 596 -4.89 -6.80 -38.89
N ASN A 597 -5.64 -5.90 -39.53
CA ASN A 597 -6.56 -4.98 -38.85
C ASN A 597 -7.57 -5.73 -37.96
N LYS A 598 -8.09 -6.86 -38.43
CA LYS A 598 -9.02 -7.71 -37.68
C LYS A 598 -8.33 -8.39 -36.50
N LEU A 599 -7.18 -9.05 -36.71
CA LEU A 599 -6.41 -9.71 -35.66
C LEU A 599 -5.95 -8.74 -34.55
N GLN A 600 -5.48 -7.54 -34.91
CA GLN A 600 -5.08 -6.52 -33.93
C GLN A 600 -6.27 -5.99 -33.14
N LYS A 601 -7.46 -5.87 -33.76
CA LYS A 601 -8.71 -5.46 -33.11
C LYS A 601 -9.26 -6.53 -32.16
N GLU A 602 -9.10 -7.81 -32.47
CA GLU A 602 -9.44 -8.90 -31.53
C GLU A 602 -8.45 -8.93 -30.35
N LEU A 603 -7.13 -8.84 -30.58
CA LEU A 603 -6.14 -8.75 -29.49
C LEU A 603 -6.43 -7.57 -28.54
N GLU A 604 -6.93 -6.44 -29.06
CA GLU A 604 -7.30 -5.30 -28.23
C GLU A 604 -8.46 -5.62 -27.28
N LYS A 605 -9.44 -6.45 -27.68
CA LYS A 605 -10.51 -6.92 -26.77
C LYS A 605 -9.96 -7.81 -25.66
N ASP A 606 -8.93 -8.59 -25.97
CA ASP A 606 -8.20 -9.43 -25.01
C ASP A 606 -7.16 -8.65 -24.18
N GLY A 607 -7.15 -7.32 -24.27
CA GLY A 607 -6.36 -6.43 -23.41
C GLY A 607 -4.96 -6.08 -23.93
N TYR A 608 -4.67 -6.29 -25.22
CA TYR A 608 -3.43 -5.81 -25.82
C TYR A 608 -3.55 -4.35 -26.26
N LEU A 609 -2.61 -3.50 -25.87
CA LEU A 609 -2.60 -2.09 -26.24
C LEU A 609 -2.26 -1.94 -27.73
N ASN A 610 -3.27 -1.62 -28.56
CA ASN A 610 -3.06 -1.35 -29.98
C ASN A 610 -2.40 0.02 -30.18
N ALA A 611 -1.11 -0.01 -30.51
CA ALA A 611 -0.25 1.17 -30.78
C ALA A 611 -0.04 1.42 -32.30
N GLY A 612 -0.95 0.93 -33.15
CA GLY A 612 -0.94 1.21 -34.58
C GLY A 612 0.13 0.44 -35.36
N SER A 613 0.98 1.16 -36.10
CA SER A 613 1.94 0.60 -37.05
C SER A 613 3.27 1.34 -37.07
N ILE A 614 4.38 0.61 -37.24
CA ILE A 614 5.74 1.14 -37.32
C ILE A 614 6.39 0.75 -38.66
N SER A 615 7.17 1.68 -39.20
CA SER A 615 8.03 1.52 -40.37
C SER A 615 9.46 1.97 -40.04
N LEU A 616 10.38 1.81 -40.99
CA LEU A 616 11.77 2.30 -40.88
C LEU A 616 11.92 3.81 -40.72
N TYR A 617 10.89 4.58 -41.10
CA TYR A 617 10.90 6.05 -41.05
C TYR A 617 9.92 6.61 -40.03
N THR A 618 9.30 5.76 -39.21
CA THR A 618 8.55 6.22 -38.04
C THR A 618 9.56 6.87 -37.08
N PRO A 619 9.43 8.18 -36.78
CA PRO A 619 10.40 8.87 -35.95
C PRO A 619 10.35 8.36 -34.50
N VAL A 620 11.42 8.57 -33.74
CA VAL A 620 11.52 8.10 -32.36
C VAL A 620 11.41 9.29 -31.42
N ASP A 621 10.20 9.85 -31.39
CA ASP A 621 9.87 11.11 -30.70
C ASP A 621 9.20 10.86 -29.33
N THR A 622 9.40 9.67 -28.75
CA THR A 622 8.88 9.25 -27.45
C THR A 622 10.02 8.90 -26.50
N SER A 623 9.84 9.07 -25.20
CA SER A 623 10.81 8.62 -24.20
C SER A 623 10.98 7.09 -24.21
N PRO A 624 12.11 6.53 -23.74
CA PRO A 624 12.31 5.09 -23.71
C PRO A 624 11.32 4.40 -22.75
N GLY A 625 10.73 3.28 -23.15
CA GLY A 625 9.92 2.43 -22.28
C GLY A 625 8.45 2.83 -22.11
N VAL A 626 8.05 4.04 -22.53
CA VAL A 626 6.72 4.61 -22.20
C VAL A 626 5.54 3.75 -22.64
N TRP A 627 5.62 3.03 -23.77
CA TRP A 627 4.52 2.15 -24.20
C TRP A 627 4.33 0.91 -23.31
N GLY A 628 5.33 0.52 -22.50
CA GLY A 628 5.28 -0.66 -21.64
C GLY A 628 4.83 -0.42 -20.20
N LEU A 629 4.68 0.84 -19.77
CA LEU A 629 4.44 1.20 -18.37
C LEU A 629 3.08 0.71 -17.83
N SER A 630 2.05 0.63 -18.69
CA SER A 630 0.69 0.21 -18.31
C SER A 630 0.49 -1.28 -17.99
N GLN A 631 1.57 -2.07 -18.03
CA GLN A 631 1.57 -3.55 -17.93
C GLN A 631 0.83 -4.31 -19.03
N ALA A 632 -0.01 -3.66 -19.85
CA ALA A 632 -0.65 -4.30 -21.00
C ALA A 632 0.39 -4.60 -22.10
N PRO A 633 0.41 -5.82 -22.67
CA PRO A 633 1.24 -6.12 -23.83
C PRO A 633 0.81 -5.28 -25.03
N VAL A 634 1.76 -4.71 -25.75
CA VAL A 634 1.48 -3.80 -26.90
C VAL A 634 1.35 -4.61 -28.18
N SER A 635 0.44 -4.24 -29.09
CA SER A 635 0.34 -4.84 -30.43
C SER A 635 0.66 -3.80 -31.52
N ILE A 636 1.56 -4.16 -32.44
CA ILE A 636 2.12 -3.27 -33.47
C ILE A 636 2.15 -3.98 -34.83
N LYS A 637 1.71 -3.30 -35.91
CA LYS A 637 1.91 -3.76 -37.29
C LYS A 637 3.24 -3.23 -37.85
N ALA A 638 4.12 -4.10 -38.35
CA ALA A 638 5.46 -3.73 -38.83
C ALA A 638 5.57 -3.79 -40.37
N SER A 639 6.02 -2.69 -40.99
CA SER A 639 6.36 -2.63 -42.43
C SER A 639 7.87 -2.52 -42.65
N TYR A 640 8.45 -3.50 -43.33
CA TYR A 640 9.85 -3.51 -43.78
C TYR A 640 10.01 -3.04 -45.25
N TYR A 641 8.93 -2.62 -45.90
CA TYR A 641 8.98 -1.92 -47.17
C TYR A 641 9.39 -0.44 -46.97
N PHE A 642 9.80 0.21 -48.06
CA PHE A 642 10.14 1.64 -48.04
C PHE A 642 8.95 2.48 -48.50
N ASP A 643 8.61 3.48 -47.69
CA ASP A 643 7.74 4.60 -48.04
C ASP A 643 8.55 5.91 -47.97
N VAL A 644 8.31 6.84 -48.90
CA VAL A 644 8.99 8.16 -48.94
C VAL A 644 8.07 9.12 -49.73
N PHE A 645 7.80 10.37 -49.35
CA PHE A 645 8.60 11.37 -48.61
C PHE A 645 7.75 12.43 -47.83
N LYS A 646 8.45 13.27 -47.03
CA LYS A 646 8.14 14.68 -46.65
C LYS A 646 9.30 15.57 -47.15
N GLU A 647 9.21 16.87 -47.45
CA GLU A 647 8.14 17.85 -47.74
C GLU A 647 8.74 18.87 -48.78
N PRO A 648 8.15 20.02 -49.15
CA PRO A 648 6.78 20.31 -49.59
C PRO A 648 6.65 20.64 -51.11
N GLU A 649 7.74 20.84 -51.88
CA GLU A 649 7.65 21.55 -53.17
C GLU A 649 7.94 20.75 -54.47
N ASN A 650 8.59 19.59 -54.46
CA ASN A 650 8.77 18.76 -55.66
C ASN A 650 9.05 17.28 -55.33
N TYR A 651 8.31 16.35 -55.95
CA TYR A 651 8.53 14.91 -55.79
C TYR A 651 8.55 14.13 -57.10
N VAL A 652 9.41 13.10 -57.14
CA VAL A 652 9.33 11.98 -58.08
C VAL A 652 9.44 10.69 -57.27
N VAL A 653 8.39 9.87 -57.29
CA VAL A 653 8.26 8.64 -56.49
C VAL A 653 9.03 7.48 -57.11
N VAL A 654 9.75 6.70 -56.29
CA VAL A 654 10.02 5.28 -56.56
C VAL A 654 9.91 4.47 -55.26
N GLN A 655 8.77 3.81 -55.03
CA GLN A 655 8.68 2.74 -54.02
C GLN A 655 9.56 1.56 -54.46
N THR A 656 10.71 1.35 -53.81
CA THR A 656 11.60 0.21 -54.10
C THR A 656 11.11 -1.06 -53.40
N LYS A 657 9.95 -1.57 -53.85
CA LYS A 657 9.42 -2.91 -53.49
C LYS A 657 10.31 -4.05 -53.99
N SER A 658 11.24 -3.78 -54.91
CA SER A 658 12.12 -4.77 -55.54
C SER A 658 13.40 -5.03 -54.74
N GLU A 659 13.26 -5.67 -53.58
CA GLU A 659 14.37 -6.07 -52.70
C GLU A 659 14.32 -7.56 -52.39
N ASN A 660 15.44 -8.11 -51.91
CA ASN A 660 15.57 -9.52 -51.53
C ASN A 660 15.14 -9.75 -50.06
N ILE A 661 14.90 -11.00 -49.66
CA ILE A 661 14.39 -11.30 -48.30
C ILE A 661 15.48 -11.08 -47.23
N ASP A 662 16.77 -11.21 -47.59
CA ASP A 662 17.90 -10.83 -46.73
C ASP A 662 17.79 -9.35 -46.29
N THR A 663 17.56 -8.42 -47.22
CA THR A 663 17.38 -6.99 -46.94
C THR A 663 16.18 -6.71 -46.03
N TYR A 664 15.07 -7.44 -46.21
CA TYR A 664 13.90 -7.30 -45.32
C TYR A 664 14.17 -7.79 -43.89
N ALA A 665 14.98 -8.85 -43.72
CA ALA A 665 15.38 -9.32 -42.40
C ALA A 665 16.28 -8.30 -41.65
N LEU A 666 17.17 -7.60 -42.37
CA LEU A 666 17.94 -6.49 -41.79
C LEU A 666 17.02 -5.37 -41.30
N ARG A 667 15.99 -5.01 -42.08
CA ARG A 667 15.03 -3.95 -41.76
C ARG A 667 14.11 -4.32 -40.59
N LEU A 668 13.71 -5.58 -40.49
CA LEU A 668 12.94 -6.08 -39.37
C LEU A 668 13.70 -5.92 -38.04
N ARG A 669 15.04 -6.01 -38.04
CA ARG A 669 15.86 -5.73 -36.85
C ARG A 669 15.68 -4.31 -36.34
N GLU A 670 15.84 -3.31 -37.21
CA GLU A 670 15.71 -1.89 -36.82
C GLU A 670 14.30 -1.62 -36.26
N ILE A 671 13.26 -2.19 -36.88
CA ILE A 671 11.88 -2.08 -36.40
C ILE A 671 11.68 -2.75 -35.03
N ILE A 672 12.23 -3.95 -34.82
CA ILE A 672 12.20 -4.64 -33.51
C ILE A 672 12.94 -3.83 -32.46
N GLN A 673 14.08 -3.21 -32.80
CA GLN A 673 14.83 -2.34 -31.89
C GLN A 673 14.04 -1.07 -31.52
N THR A 674 13.36 -0.43 -32.47
CA THR A 674 12.43 0.68 -32.19
C THR A 674 11.27 0.25 -31.28
N ILE A 675 10.69 -0.94 -31.51
CA ILE A 675 9.61 -1.49 -30.67
C ILE A 675 10.12 -1.77 -29.26
N LYS A 676 11.29 -2.41 -29.11
CA LYS A 676 11.94 -2.63 -27.81
C LYS A 676 12.27 -1.32 -27.10
N TYR A 677 12.74 -0.30 -27.81
CA TYR A 677 12.99 1.03 -27.27
C TYR A 677 11.70 1.67 -26.73
N ARG A 678 10.63 1.74 -27.54
CA ARG A 678 9.36 2.37 -27.16
C ARG A 678 8.66 1.62 -26.02
N THR A 679 8.76 0.29 -25.98
CA THR A 679 8.07 -0.56 -24.97
C THR A 679 8.92 -0.90 -23.75
N GLY A 680 10.24 -0.71 -23.80
CA GLY A 680 11.17 -1.06 -22.73
C GLY A 680 11.32 -2.57 -22.50
N LYS A 681 10.72 -3.42 -23.35
CA LYS A 681 10.73 -4.87 -23.18
C LYS A 681 11.98 -5.50 -23.79
N PRO A 682 12.53 -6.56 -23.18
CA PRO A 682 13.74 -7.23 -23.66
C PRO A 682 13.49 -8.07 -24.91
N ARG A 683 12.25 -8.51 -25.17
CA ARG A 683 11.89 -9.37 -26.30
C ARG A 683 10.56 -8.97 -26.92
N VAL A 684 10.31 -9.49 -28.12
CA VAL A 684 9.03 -9.36 -28.82
C VAL A 684 8.45 -10.74 -29.16
N VAL A 685 7.14 -10.82 -29.36
CA VAL A 685 6.48 -11.97 -29.99
C VAL A 685 6.17 -11.63 -31.44
N ILE A 686 6.54 -12.48 -32.39
CA ILE A 686 6.30 -12.23 -33.81
C ILE A 686 5.10 -13.04 -34.31
N ILE A 687 4.13 -12.38 -34.95
CA ILE A 687 3.07 -13.02 -35.73
C ILE A 687 3.29 -12.68 -37.21
N ALA A 688 3.66 -13.67 -38.00
CA ALA A 688 4.09 -13.45 -39.38
C ALA A 688 3.19 -14.18 -40.39
N HIS A 689 2.83 -13.50 -41.47
CA HIS A 689 2.01 -14.07 -42.56
C HIS A 689 2.81 -14.29 -43.83
N SER A 690 2.61 -15.44 -44.49
CA SER A 690 3.16 -15.70 -45.83
C SER A 690 4.68 -15.46 -45.89
N MET A 691 5.16 -14.64 -46.82
CA MET A 691 6.58 -14.22 -46.91
C MET A 691 7.14 -13.64 -45.61
N GLY A 692 6.31 -13.01 -44.77
CA GLY A 692 6.73 -12.45 -43.48
C GLY A 692 7.39 -13.49 -42.59
N GLY A 693 6.90 -14.74 -42.58
CA GLY A 693 7.53 -15.81 -41.79
C GLY A 693 8.92 -16.19 -42.31
N LEU A 694 9.18 -16.05 -43.61
CA LEU A 694 10.54 -16.20 -44.18
C LEU A 694 11.45 -15.03 -43.77
N VAL A 695 10.93 -13.80 -43.71
CA VAL A 695 11.66 -12.63 -43.20
C VAL A 695 12.03 -12.84 -41.72
N SER A 696 11.08 -13.27 -40.89
CA SER A 696 11.28 -13.53 -39.45
C SER A 696 12.23 -14.70 -39.19
N ARG A 697 12.08 -15.84 -39.89
CA ARG A 697 13.04 -16.95 -39.81
C ARG A 697 14.43 -16.52 -40.24
N ARG A 698 14.56 -15.67 -41.27
CA ARG A 698 15.85 -15.17 -41.72
C ARG A 698 16.48 -14.18 -40.75
N TYR A 699 15.68 -13.32 -40.12
CA TYR A 699 16.12 -12.44 -39.04
C TYR A 699 16.74 -13.25 -37.90
N LEU A 700 16.04 -14.29 -37.40
CA LEU A 700 16.54 -15.18 -36.36
C LEU A 700 17.85 -15.89 -36.78
N GLN A 701 17.96 -16.31 -38.04
CA GLN A 701 19.17 -16.95 -38.58
C GLN A 701 20.38 -15.98 -38.72
N ILE A 702 20.16 -14.66 -38.78
CA ILE A 702 21.24 -13.67 -38.90
C ILE A 702 21.65 -13.13 -37.53
N PHE A 703 20.69 -12.85 -36.65
CA PHE A 703 20.90 -12.08 -35.42
C PHE A 703 20.77 -12.90 -34.13
N GLY A 704 20.36 -14.16 -34.21
CA GLY A 704 20.01 -14.96 -33.04
C GLY A 704 18.58 -14.73 -32.59
N GLU A 705 18.25 -15.26 -31.41
CA GLU A 705 16.88 -15.30 -30.87
C GLU A 705 16.67 -14.46 -29.61
N ASP A 706 17.71 -13.83 -29.08
CA ASP A 706 17.69 -13.10 -27.80
C ASP A 706 16.61 -12.00 -27.73
N ASP A 707 16.25 -11.42 -28.88
CA ASP A 707 15.24 -10.38 -29.08
C ASP A 707 13.80 -10.91 -29.25
N VAL A 708 13.58 -12.22 -29.38
CA VAL A 708 12.29 -12.82 -29.76
C VAL A 708 11.90 -13.95 -28.81
N GLU A 709 10.71 -13.89 -28.24
CA GLU A 709 10.23 -14.87 -27.27
C GLU A 709 9.57 -16.09 -27.93
N LYS A 710 8.80 -15.88 -29.01
CA LYS A 710 8.16 -16.94 -29.79
C LYS A 710 7.79 -16.43 -31.20
N LEU A 711 7.71 -17.34 -32.16
CA LEU A 711 7.35 -17.04 -33.55
C LEU A 711 6.07 -17.79 -33.95
N ILE A 712 5.04 -17.06 -34.33
CA ILE A 712 3.79 -17.59 -34.87
C ILE A 712 3.78 -17.29 -36.37
N MET A 713 3.62 -18.32 -37.21
CA MET A 713 3.62 -18.22 -38.67
C MET A 713 2.29 -18.69 -39.24
N ILE A 714 1.78 -17.99 -40.26
CA ILE A 714 0.50 -18.28 -40.91
C ILE A 714 0.72 -18.42 -42.41
N GLY A 715 0.53 -19.63 -42.96
CA GLY A 715 0.67 -19.91 -44.40
C GLY A 715 2.09 -19.65 -44.97
N THR A 716 3.13 -19.68 -44.14
CA THR A 716 4.50 -19.33 -44.56
C THR A 716 5.08 -20.38 -45.53
N PRO A 717 5.58 -20.01 -46.72
CA PRO A 717 6.16 -20.95 -47.69
C PRO A 717 7.57 -21.39 -47.29
N ASN A 718 7.69 -22.13 -46.18
CA ASN A 718 8.93 -22.57 -45.55
C ASN A 718 9.89 -23.31 -46.49
N LYS A 719 9.38 -24.09 -47.46
CA LYS A 719 10.16 -24.78 -48.51
C LYS A 719 9.99 -24.14 -49.90
N GLY A 720 9.48 -22.91 -49.95
CA GLY A 720 9.29 -22.10 -51.14
C GLY A 720 7.96 -22.33 -51.89
N ILE A 721 7.70 -21.49 -52.88
CA ILE A 721 6.57 -21.60 -53.82
C ILE A 721 6.98 -22.35 -55.09
N GLU A 722 6.07 -23.14 -55.67
CA GLU A 722 6.31 -23.93 -56.88
C GLU A 722 5.17 -23.79 -57.92
N GLY A 723 5.29 -24.52 -59.03
CA GLY A 723 4.25 -24.59 -60.07
C GLY A 723 3.96 -23.26 -60.79
N GLY A 724 2.71 -23.09 -61.20
CA GLY A 724 2.24 -21.88 -61.90
C GLY A 724 2.42 -20.60 -61.07
N ILE A 725 2.28 -20.68 -59.75
CA ILE A 725 2.34 -19.52 -58.85
C ILE A 725 3.78 -18.97 -58.76
N ALA A 726 4.79 -19.85 -58.67
CA ALA A 726 6.19 -19.46 -58.78
C ALA A 726 6.56 -18.84 -60.14
N SER A 727 5.85 -19.21 -61.20
CA SER A 727 6.06 -18.69 -62.56
C SER A 727 5.41 -17.32 -62.78
N PHE A 728 4.26 -17.06 -62.15
CA PHE A 728 3.56 -15.78 -62.24
C PHE A 728 4.04 -14.74 -61.22
N CYS A 729 4.60 -15.14 -60.07
CA CYS A 729 5.03 -14.23 -59.00
C CYS A 729 5.91 -13.07 -59.52
N PRO A 730 7.01 -13.28 -60.29
CA PRO A 730 7.86 -12.16 -60.74
C PRO A 730 7.17 -11.21 -61.73
N ILE A 731 6.07 -11.64 -62.36
CA ILE A 731 5.30 -10.84 -63.31
C ILE A 731 4.45 -9.83 -62.54
N VAL A 732 3.73 -10.27 -61.51
CA VAL A 732 2.76 -9.45 -60.75
C VAL A 732 3.33 -8.79 -59.48
N GLY A 733 4.27 -9.44 -58.81
CA GLY A 733 4.90 -9.02 -57.55
C GLY A 733 6.41 -8.76 -57.64
N SER A 734 7.06 -8.49 -56.51
CA SER A 734 8.48 -8.07 -56.46
C SER A 734 9.43 -9.15 -57.01
N GLU A 735 10.21 -8.81 -58.05
CA GLU A 735 11.04 -9.78 -58.80
C GLU A 735 12.08 -10.48 -57.92
N LEU A 736 12.79 -9.72 -57.08
CA LEU A 736 13.84 -10.26 -56.20
C LEU A 736 13.25 -11.13 -55.08
N ALA A 737 12.20 -10.66 -54.40
CA ALA A 737 11.54 -11.43 -53.35
C ALA A 737 10.83 -12.69 -53.91
N CYS A 738 10.20 -12.63 -55.09
CA CYS A 738 9.63 -13.80 -55.75
C CYS A 738 10.70 -14.82 -56.17
N ARG A 739 11.87 -14.36 -56.62
CA ARG A 739 13.01 -15.22 -56.94
C ARG A 739 13.54 -15.92 -55.69
N ASP A 740 13.60 -15.22 -54.56
CA ASP A 740 14.00 -15.79 -53.27
C ASP A 740 12.96 -16.77 -52.73
N MET A 741 11.65 -16.49 -52.87
CA MET A 741 10.59 -17.41 -52.45
C MET A 741 10.48 -18.68 -53.32
N LYS A 742 11.04 -18.69 -54.53
CA LYS A 742 10.96 -19.86 -55.42
C LYS A 742 11.55 -21.09 -54.73
N LYS A 743 10.87 -22.23 -54.85
CA LYS A 743 11.43 -23.54 -54.48
C LYS A 743 12.79 -23.76 -55.14
N ASP A 744 13.70 -24.36 -54.39
CA ASP A 744 15.11 -24.58 -54.73
C ASP A 744 15.94 -23.30 -54.97
N SER A 745 15.46 -22.11 -54.57
CA SER A 745 16.26 -20.89 -54.59
C SER A 745 17.46 -20.97 -53.63
N LEU A 746 18.51 -20.19 -53.91
CA LEU A 746 19.64 -20.05 -53.00
C LEU A 746 19.20 -19.60 -51.59
N PHE A 747 18.17 -18.74 -51.51
CA PHE A 747 17.61 -18.26 -50.25
C PHE A 747 16.92 -19.39 -49.46
N ILE A 748 15.97 -20.12 -50.06
CA ILE A 748 15.22 -21.20 -49.40
C ILE A 748 16.17 -22.32 -48.96
N ASN A 749 17.13 -22.68 -49.81
CA ASN A 749 18.13 -23.70 -49.48
C ASN A 749 19.00 -23.27 -48.28
N LYS A 750 19.49 -22.02 -48.27
CA LYS A 750 20.28 -21.44 -47.17
C LYS A 750 19.48 -21.30 -45.87
N LEU A 751 18.18 -20.98 -45.97
CA LEU A 751 17.30 -20.83 -44.80
C LEU A 751 17.01 -22.20 -44.16
N ASN A 752 16.78 -23.23 -44.97
CA ASN A 752 16.46 -24.58 -44.50
C ASN A 752 17.69 -25.45 -44.18
N SER A 753 18.90 -25.05 -44.61
CA SER A 753 20.16 -25.63 -44.13
C SER A 753 20.65 -25.03 -42.81
N GLY A 754 19.97 -24.01 -42.27
CA GLY A 754 20.29 -23.41 -40.98
C GLY A 754 19.70 -24.19 -39.81
N LYS A 755 20.34 -24.12 -38.64
CA LYS A 755 19.71 -24.55 -37.38
C LYS A 755 18.45 -23.70 -37.14
N LEU A 756 17.35 -24.34 -36.75
CA LEU A 756 16.18 -23.63 -36.25
C LEU A 756 16.46 -23.05 -34.85
N PRO A 757 15.81 -21.93 -34.48
CA PRO A 757 15.94 -21.36 -33.14
C PRO A 757 15.38 -22.31 -32.08
N GLU A 758 15.81 -22.12 -30.83
CA GLU A 758 15.34 -22.88 -29.68
C GLU A 758 14.00 -22.35 -29.15
N ILE A 759 13.60 -21.13 -29.54
CA ILE A 759 12.30 -20.55 -29.20
C ILE A 759 11.11 -21.33 -29.82
N PRO A 760 9.92 -21.30 -29.20
CA PRO A 760 8.73 -21.94 -29.75
C PRO A 760 8.30 -21.36 -31.11
N ILE A 761 8.06 -22.25 -32.09
CA ILE A 761 7.50 -21.92 -33.41
C ILE A 761 6.11 -22.54 -33.56
N TYR A 762 5.08 -21.71 -33.72
CA TYR A 762 3.72 -22.15 -34.03
C TYR A 762 3.45 -21.92 -35.52
N ASN A 763 3.37 -22.99 -36.31
CA ASN A 763 3.21 -22.93 -37.77
C ASN A 763 1.78 -23.32 -38.18
N ILE A 764 0.94 -22.32 -38.50
CA ILE A 764 -0.46 -22.48 -38.90
C ILE A 764 -0.54 -22.71 -40.41
N ILE A 765 -1.14 -23.84 -40.80
CA ILE A 765 -1.13 -24.41 -42.16
C ILE A 765 -2.54 -24.47 -42.71
N GLY A 766 -2.83 -23.67 -43.73
CA GLY A 766 -4.09 -23.73 -44.48
C GLY A 766 -4.17 -24.95 -45.40
N ASN A 767 -5.32 -25.61 -45.43
CA ASN A 767 -5.61 -26.75 -46.31
C ASN A 767 -7.06 -26.69 -46.83
N GLY A 768 -7.30 -27.17 -48.07
CA GLY A 768 -8.64 -27.25 -48.68
C GLY A 768 -8.80 -26.46 -49.99
N CYS A 769 -7.74 -25.83 -50.49
CA CYS A 769 -7.70 -25.15 -51.78
C CYS A 769 -6.56 -25.71 -52.64
N PRO A 770 -6.71 -26.93 -53.20
CA PRO A 770 -5.60 -27.65 -53.83
C PRO A 770 -5.02 -26.93 -55.05
N ILE A 771 -3.69 -27.04 -55.22
CA ILE A 771 -2.95 -26.50 -56.37
C ILE A 771 -2.41 -27.70 -57.15
N ASP A 772 -2.73 -27.77 -58.45
CA ASP A 772 -2.31 -28.88 -59.34
C ASP A 772 -2.70 -30.28 -58.81
N GLY A 773 -3.79 -30.35 -58.02
CA GLY A 773 -4.28 -31.57 -57.37
C GLY A 773 -3.72 -31.85 -55.97
N GLU A 774 -2.68 -31.13 -55.54
CA GLU A 774 -2.01 -31.30 -54.25
C GLU A 774 -2.64 -30.46 -53.13
N PRO A 775 -2.70 -30.94 -51.87
CA PRO A 775 -3.19 -30.18 -50.71
C PRO A 775 -2.51 -28.81 -50.56
N ALA A 776 -3.29 -27.74 -50.43
CA ALA A 776 -2.81 -26.35 -50.44
C ALA A 776 -3.81 -25.35 -49.84
N ASP A 777 -3.35 -24.12 -49.60
CA ASP A 777 -4.15 -22.94 -49.22
C ASP A 777 -4.54 -22.03 -50.41
N GLY A 778 -4.34 -22.52 -51.63
CA GLY A 778 -4.55 -21.80 -52.89
C GLY A 778 -3.35 -20.96 -53.36
N THR A 779 -2.37 -20.69 -52.50
CA THR A 779 -1.10 -20.00 -52.84
C THR A 779 0.12 -20.89 -52.61
N VAL A 780 0.14 -21.68 -51.54
CA VAL A 780 1.24 -22.55 -51.13
C VAL A 780 0.70 -23.96 -50.88
N GLN A 781 1.42 -24.97 -51.37
CA GLN A 781 1.11 -26.38 -51.06
C GLN A 781 1.51 -26.71 -49.63
N VAL A 782 0.68 -27.48 -48.92
CA VAL A 782 0.85 -27.88 -47.52
C VAL A 782 2.25 -28.44 -47.25
N LYS A 783 2.76 -29.28 -48.16
CA LYS A 783 4.10 -29.89 -48.08
C LYS A 783 5.26 -28.88 -48.05
N ASN A 784 5.03 -27.67 -48.57
CA ASN A 784 5.99 -26.56 -48.56
C ASN A 784 5.75 -25.55 -47.43
N VAL A 785 4.60 -25.61 -46.73
CA VAL A 785 4.35 -24.86 -45.49
C VAL A 785 4.89 -25.60 -44.27
N LEU A 786 4.83 -26.94 -44.28
CA LEU A 786 5.40 -27.79 -43.22
C LEU A 786 6.86 -27.43 -42.89
N LEU A 787 7.15 -27.34 -41.60
CA LEU A 787 8.49 -27.11 -41.07
C LEU A 787 8.81 -28.18 -40.01
N GLU A 788 10.00 -28.76 -40.07
CA GLU A 788 10.42 -29.89 -39.23
C GLU A 788 11.47 -29.41 -38.21
N GLY A 789 11.22 -29.64 -36.92
CA GLY A 789 12.11 -29.26 -35.82
C GLY A 789 11.47 -29.55 -34.47
N GLU A 790 12.28 -29.72 -33.42
CA GLU A 790 11.82 -30.11 -32.08
C GLU A 790 10.87 -29.08 -31.45
N ASN A 791 11.14 -27.79 -31.66
CA ASN A 791 10.33 -26.68 -31.12
C ASN A 791 9.24 -26.18 -32.10
N VAL A 792 8.89 -26.97 -33.12
CA VAL A 792 7.92 -26.59 -34.17
C VAL A 792 6.58 -27.31 -33.99
N ASN A 793 5.55 -26.55 -33.65
CA ASN A 793 4.17 -27.01 -33.60
C ASN A 793 3.46 -26.71 -34.94
N ASN A 794 3.25 -27.75 -35.77
CA ASN A 794 2.51 -27.63 -37.03
C ASN A 794 1.01 -27.83 -36.80
N ILE A 795 0.20 -26.80 -37.04
CA ILE A 795 -1.24 -26.77 -36.73
C ILE A 795 -2.03 -26.59 -38.03
N PHE A 796 -2.96 -27.49 -38.32
CA PHE A 796 -3.74 -27.47 -39.57
C PHE A 796 -5.08 -26.76 -39.40
N VAL A 797 -5.41 -25.89 -40.35
CA VAL A 797 -6.69 -25.19 -40.48
C VAL A 797 -7.29 -25.53 -41.83
N ASN A 798 -8.49 -26.12 -41.84
CA ASN A 798 -9.18 -26.53 -43.06
C ASN A 798 -10.16 -25.44 -43.50
N GLY A 799 -10.19 -25.12 -44.80
CA GLY A 799 -11.07 -24.11 -45.37
C GLY A 799 -11.47 -24.40 -46.80
N THR A 800 -12.09 -23.42 -47.47
CA THR A 800 -12.50 -23.53 -48.88
C THR A 800 -12.20 -22.24 -49.64
N CYS A 801 -12.00 -22.34 -50.96
CA CYS A 801 -11.77 -21.20 -51.83
C CYS A 801 -12.99 -20.94 -52.72
N ASN A 802 -13.79 -19.96 -52.32
CA ASN A 802 -14.91 -19.45 -53.11
C ASN A 802 -14.58 -18.05 -53.64
N GLY A 803 -14.58 -17.90 -54.98
CA GLY A 803 -14.32 -16.62 -55.64
C GLY A 803 -12.84 -16.34 -55.97
N LEU A 804 -12.45 -15.07 -55.97
CA LEU A 804 -11.10 -14.61 -56.35
C LEU A 804 -10.10 -14.62 -55.19
N GLU A 805 -10.58 -14.70 -53.95
CA GLU A 805 -9.74 -14.70 -52.74
C GLU A 805 -9.45 -16.11 -52.24
N LYS A 806 -8.22 -16.30 -51.75
CA LYS A 806 -7.66 -17.60 -51.41
C LYS A 806 -7.62 -17.79 -49.89
N LEU A 807 -7.74 -19.04 -49.44
CA LEU A 807 -7.61 -19.44 -48.04
C LEU A 807 -6.33 -18.87 -47.40
N HIS A 808 -5.23 -18.83 -48.16
CA HIS A 808 -3.97 -18.19 -47.79
C HIS A 808 -4.12 -16.83 -47.10
N SER A 809 -4.99 -15.95 -47.59
CA SER A 809 -5.25 -14.63 -46.98
C SER A 809 -6.44 -14.66 -46.02
N LYS A 810 -7.48 -15.45 -46.32
CA LYS A 810 -8.70 -15.54 -45.51
C LYS A 810 -8.45 -16.06 -44.09
N MET A 811 -7.39 -16.85 -43.85
CA MET A 811 -6.98 -17.25 -42.49
C MET A 811 -6.68 -16.08 -41.54
N LEU A 812 -6.47 -14.85 -42.04
CA LEU A 812 -6.31 -13.66 -41.19
C LEU A 812 -7.65 -12.97 -40.86
N ASP A 813 -8.73 -13.39 -41.50
CA ASP A 813 -10.07 -12.86 -41.26
C ASP A 813 -10.73 -13.57 -40.09
N THR A 814 -10.72 -12.93 -38.92
CA THR A 814 -11.28 -13.47 -37.67
C THR A 814 -12.80 -13.73 -37.73
N ASN A 815 -13.50 -13.19 -38.74
CA ASN A 815 -14.93 -13.48 -38.95
C ASN A 815 -15.15 -14.74 -39.79
N GLU A 816 -14.21 -15.10 -40.68
CA GLU A 816 -14.30 -16.31 -41.52
C GLU A 816 -13.60 -17.52 -40.89
N TYR A 817 -12.46 -17.29 -40.21
CA TYR A 817 -11.60 -18.31 -39.61
C TYR A 817 -11.24 -17.95 -38.15
N PRO A 818 -12.23 -17.83 -37.24
CA PRO A 818 -11.99 -17.49 -35.83
C PRO A 818 -11.04 -18.47 -35.13
N GLU A 819 -11.00 -19.73 -35.56
CA GLU A 819 -10.09 -20.74 -34.99
C GLU A 819 -8.60 -20.40 -35.14
N VAL A 820 -8.24 -19.58 -36.15
CA VAL A 820 -6.87 -19.08 -36.31
C VAL A 820 -6.52 -18.12 -35.18
N TYR A 821 -7.46 -17.25 -34.80
CA TYR A 821 -7.30 -16.37 -33.65
C TYR A 821 -7.23 -17.16 -32.34
N ASP A 822 -8.09 -18.17 -32.17
CA ASP A 822 -8.04 -19.07 -31.00
C ASP A 822 -6.68 -19.77 -30.86
N ILE A 823 -6.04 -20.15 -31.97
CA ILE A 823 -4.68 -20.71 -31.96
C ILE A 823 -3.66 -19.64 -31.55
N ILE A 824 -3.75 -18.43 -32.09
CA ILE A 824 -2.85 -17.31 -31.77
C ILE A 824 -2.91 -16.96 -30.28
N ILE A 825 -4.10 -16.70 -29.72
CA ILE A 825 -4.23 -16.27 -28.32
C ILE A 825 -3.78 -17.36 -27.34
N ARG A 826 -3.99 -18.66 -27.68
CA ARG A 826 -3.41 -19.78 -26.92
C ARG A 826 -1.88 -19.81 -27.00
N ALA A 827 -1.30 -19.64 -28.19
CA ALA A 827 0.16 -19.58 -28.35
C ALA A 827 0.80 -18.40 -27.59
N LEU A 828 0.10 -17.26 -27.51
CA LEU A 828 0.53 -16.10 -26.71
C LEU A 828 0.49 -16.42 -25.21
N THR A 829 -0.61 -16.98 -24.71
CA THR A 829 -0.88 -17.20 -23.27
C THR A 829 -0.20 -18.41 -22.63
N ILE A 830 0.27 -19.39 -23.42
CA ILE A 830 1.11 -20.49 -22.91
C ILE A 830 2.41 -19.93 -22.32
N LYS A 831 2.57 -20.07 -21.00
CA LYS A 831 3.83 -19.88 -20.29
C LYS A 831 4.76 -21.06 -20.60
N GLN A 832 6.03 -20.78 -20.88
CA GLN A 832 7.06 -21.81 -20.90
C GLN A 832 7.27 -22.31 -19.46
N SER A 833 7.45 -23.63 -19.31
CA SER A 833 7.60 -24.34 -18.03
C SER A 833 9.06 -24.55 -17.66
#